data_AF-A0A9P8PFB4-F1
#
_entry.id   AF-A0A9P8PFB4-F1
#
_cell.length_a   1.000
_cell.length_b   1.000
_cell.length_c   1.000
_cell.angle_alpha   90.00
_cell.angle_beta   90.00
_cell.angle_gamma   90.00
#
_symmetry.space_group_name_H-M   'P 1'
#
loop_
_entity.id
_entity.type
_entity.pdbx_description
1 polymer ?
#
loop_
_entity_poly.entity_id
_entity_poly.type
_entity_poly.pdbx_seq_one_letter_code
_entity_poly.pdbx_strand_id
1 'polypeptide(L)'
;MKVYLNKNPRSVALVSNGFALLLRDMHGNPGKGTQSRCVIEFVPESLVPLHKFVEVRGIAGAELHAFLGVTCIKGLIFLGFVSGRSEVGSVRINEKIFRITAATFICLSNDSYDYVLFDDRVHTHEDFPELPVYSIVKLLATGTFYYSPHFDLVSRTQERGARGTRSSYSLNSVEDYDGQFAWNRNMIESFQSFRNRLGKEERRAFESGQFLVSMIRGFAQSVTVNENEGLLTIISKQSCRKGSLIFGPFCADDSGNVSNFVETEIILTNKDYCFALVQLSGNVPLVWKLESQLVSTKIEFPKSEDASNVAFTKHFETLILEHGAVHVIDALSKSGDQPELSRRYLSMIQNSAFWGDQLSYTKVEVPNSLLFKSSYHYLSPLMHQISDILKTYEAFCYDNDSRTYIGRQSGVLLVNTLNSTERSNTIQAGVSAEVLDYFFKFLNFTPGPEFWIKHQFLWSENGATLQRMIEGYVSKKTKNKTGGIVGKVAERSKKYVSSPSSVNVSKQNQFDKLLGQRDSQSPVELYDPIHDFVLAELEKKADVFTITKDVQIWTGTFNVNATQYDGDLTSWFFPYPDKYQEYDVVAIGLEEVVELSPGKMLNIDASIKIFWEKKIKETLNWFKEGCSYTLLKSEQLGGILNLVFVQEKGFEYIGNVETSFKKTGFRGISANKGGVAIAVDYSSSIRFCFITSHLAAGHHNVDERHQNYKAIANGLRFRHNKSIRDFDCIFWVGDFNFRIDLPNEEVRTQLDDVQYSPLFEYDQLNKQMATGESFPYFDEMAINFPPTYKFDRGTDTYDTSDKQRIPAWTDRILSLARSKNVELKQMEYGCAYDIKFSDHKPVYGIFHAKLDIADQTIMSQIEKQLYESRKVEFLGVNSLVLAQNINESTFLLPHGLPAPSGKTTGSRWWIPGGVAGKIKVRFPELDSGEYIVNPRLPPNPFTKTTEEDFIKKPTESNGVETD
;
A
#
# COMPACT_ATOMS: atom_id res chain seq x y z
N MET A 1 30.01 10.21 4.21
CA MET A 1 29.80 8.75 4.14
C MET A 1 30.77 8.18 3.12
N LYS A 2 31.44 7.08 3.45
CA LYS A 2 32.25 6.30 2.51
C LYS A 2 31.52 5.01 2.17
N VAL A 3 31.68 4.52 0.94
CA VAL A 3 31.01 3.30 0.47
C VAL A 3 32.07 2.30 0.05
N TYR A 4 31.93 1.08 0.53
CA TYR A 4 32.90 0.02 0.34
C TYR A 4 32.19 -1.21 -0.23
N LEU A 5 32.77 -1.83 -1.26
CA LEU A 5 32.27 -3.05 -1.89
C LEU A 5 33.26 -4.18 -1.66
N ASN A 6 32.80 -5.25 -1.04
CA ASN A 6 33.51 -6.53 -1.03
C ASN A 6 32.93 -7.39 -2.16
N LYS A 7 33.80 -8.03 -2.95
CA LYS A 7 33.39 -8.93 -4.03
C LYS A 7 33.06 -10.33 -3.52
N ASN A 8 33.69 -10.79 -2.44
CA ASN A 8 33.49 -12.15 -1.96
C ASN A 8 33.56 -12.28 -0.42
N PRO A 9 32.45 -12.66 0.23
CA PRO A 9 31.08 -12.66 -0.29
C PRO A 9 30.64 -11.24 -0.67
N ARG A 10 29.78 -11.10 -1.69
CA ARG A 10 29.38 -9.80 -2.22
C ARG A 10 28.61 -9.00 -1.18
N SER A 11 29.16 -7.87 -0.72
CA SER A 11 28.54 -7.04 0.31
C SER A 11 28.94 -5.57 0.18
N VAL A 12 28.04 -4.67 0.55
CA VAL A 12 28.29 -3.24 0.58
C VAL A 12 28.30 -2.75 2.03
N ALA A 13 29.34 -2.00 2.39
CA ALA A 13 29.45 -1.33 3.67
C ALA A 13 29.35 0.19 3.47
N LEU A 14 28.37 0.81 4.13
CA LEU A 14 28.25 2.25 4.24
C LEU A 14 28.93 2.64 5.54
N VAL A 15 29.91 3.54 5.52
CA VAL A 15 30.67 3.92 6.72
C VAL A 15 30.51 5.41 6.99
N SER A 16 30.10 5.76 8.19
CA SER A 16 29.85 7.14 8.62
C SER A 16 29.85 7.26 10.15
N ASN A 17 30.45 8.32 10.68
CA ASN A 17 30.53 8.61 12.12
C ASN A 17 30.99 7.44 13.02
N GLY A 18 31.96 6.64 12.56
CA GLY A 18 32.51 5.52 13.34
C GLY A 18 31.59 4.28 13.40
N PHE A 19 30.53 4.26 12.60
CA PHE A 19 29.66 3.10 12.41
C PHE A 19 29.61 2.68 10.94
N ALA A 20 29.21 1.44 10.72
CA ALA A 20 29.03 0.84 9.41
C ALA A 20 27.64 0.19 9.30
N LEU A 21 26.94 0.47 8.21
CA LEU A 21 25.74 -0.25 7.79
C LEU A 21 26.14 -1.25 6.70
N LEU A 22 26.08 -2.54 7.03
CA LEU A 22 26.45 -3.66 6.15
C LEU A 22 25.21 -4.23 5.47
N LEU A 23 25.30 -4.46 4.17
CA LEU A 23 24.26 -5.03 3.34
C LEU A 23 24.83 -6.19 2.52
N ARG A 24 24.15 -7.34 2.55
CA ARG A 24 24.55 -8.55 1.80
C ARG A 24 23.32 -9.23 1.18
N ASP A 25 23.44 -9.65 -0.07
CA ASP A 25 22.39 -10.45 -0.71
C ASP A 25 22.32 -11.85 -0.10
N MET A 26 21.12 -12.37 0.15
CA MET A 26 20.93 -13.78 0.49
C MET A 26 20.76 -14.57 -0.79
N HIS A 27 21.80 -15.30 -1.21
CA HIS A 27 21.72 -16.17 -2.39
C HIS A 27 20.79 -17.35 -2.11
N GLY A 28 19.50 -17.19 -2.44
CA GLY A 28 18.51 -18.26 -2.52
C GLY A 28 18.13 -18.52 -3.97
N ASN A 29 18.09 -19.79 -4.39
CA ASN A 29 17.67 -20.17 -5.74
C ASN A 29 16.27 -19.61 -5.99
N PRO A 30 16.04 -18.74 -6.99
CA PRO A 30 14.76 -18.08 -7.19
C PRO A 30 13.70 -19.11 -7.60
N GLY A 31 13.04 -19.70 -6.62
CA GLY A 31 11.77 -20.38 -6.81
C GLY A 31 10.75 -19.35 -7.28
N LYS A 32 9.80 -19.77 -8.13
CA LYS A 32 8.68 -18.91 -8.53
C LYS A 32 7.92 -18.46 -7.28
N GLY A 33 8.09 -17.20 -6.87
CA GLY A 33 7.30 -16.55 -5.82
C GLY A 33 8.05 -16.14 -4.54
N THR A 34 9.36 -16.31 -4.42
CA THR A 34 10.11 -15.85 -3.22
C THR A 34 10.53 -14.38 -3.34
N GLN A 35 10.23 -13.57 -2.32
CA GLN A 35 10.61 -12.15 -2.22
C GLN A 35 12.13 -11.99 -2.10
N SER A 36 12.70 -10.94 -2.72
CA SER A 36 14.15 -10.67 -2.65
C SER A 36 14.55 -10.21 -1.24
N ARG A 37 15.57 -10.86 -0.65
CA ARG A 37 16.00 -10.63 0.73
C ARG A 37 17.42 -10.07 0.80
N CYS A 38 17.64 -9.12 1.70
CA CYS A 38 18.95 -8.52 1.96
C CYS A 38 19.24 -8.58 3.46
N VAL A 39 20.37 -9.16 3.87
CA VAL A 39 20.83 -9.12 5.26
C VAL A 39 21.32 -7.72 5.58
N ILE A 40 20.90 -7.18 6.71
CA ILE A 40 21.32 -5.86 7.20
C ILE A 40 21.96 -5.99 8.59
N GLU A 41 23.05 -5.26 8.81
CA GLU A 41 23.64 -5.08 10.14
C GLU A 41 24.12 -3.65 10.34
N PHE A 42 23.98 -3.15 11.57
CA PHE A 42 24.54 -1.86 11.98
C PHE A 42 25.54 -2.07 13.12
N VAL A 43 26.82 -1.81 12.85
CA VAL A 43 27.93 -2.14 13.76
C VAL A 43 28.96 -1.00 13.84
N PRO A 44 29.77 -0.91 14.91
CA PRO A 44 30.93 -0.01 14.93
C PRO A 44 31.89 -0.28 13.76
N GLU A 45 32.45 0.79 13.18
CA GLU A 45 33.40 0.72 12.05
C GLU A 45 34.62 -0.14 12.37
N SER A 46 35.09 -0.13 13.62
CA SER A 46 36.24 -0.92 14.09
C SER A 46 36.05 -2.43 13.97
N LEU A 47 34.80 -2.90 13.90
CA LEU A 47 34.50 -4.31 13.71
C LEU A 47 34.51 -4.70 12.24
N VAL A 48 34.47 -3.75 11.29
CA VAL A 48 34.41 -4.08 9.86
C VAL A 48 35.82 -4.24 9.29
N PRO A 49 36.15 -5.37 8.63
CA PRO A 49 37.46 -5.61 8.04
C PRO A 49 37.56 -4.87 6.70
N LEU A 50 37.54 -3.53 6.73
CA LEU A 50 37.52 -2.66 5.54
C LEU A 50 38.69 -2.91 4.58
N HIS A 51 39.80 -3.50 5.06
CA HIS A 51 40.91 -3.94 4.21
C HIS A 51 40.53 -5.01 3.17
N LYS A 52 39.40 -5.71 3.36
CA LYS A 52 38.86 -6.67 2.37
C LYS A 52 37.93 -6.02 1.34
N PHE A 53 37.60 -4.74 1.52
CA PHE A 53 36.68 -4.02 0.66
C PHE A 53 37.43 -3.03 -0.23
N VAL A 54 36.84 -2.72 -1.37
CA VAL A 54 37.28 -1.65 -2.26
C VAL A 54 36.39 -0.44 -2.03
N GLU A 55 36.97 0.73 -1.80
CA GLU A 55 36.20 1.98 -1.74
C GLU A 55 35.58 2.25 -3.12
N VAL A 56 34.26 2.41 -3.16
CA VAL A 56 33.52 2.66 -4.39
C VAL A 56 33.26 4.16 -4.53
N ARG A 57 33.50 4.66 -5.73
CA ARG A 57 33.11 5.99 -6.18
C ARG A 57 32.03 5.87 -7.26
N GLY A 58 31.28 6.94 -7.46
CA GLY A 58 30.32 7.07 -8.54
C GLY A 58 30.97 7.11 -9.92
N ILE A 59 30.13 7.18 -10.95
CA ILE A 59 30.56 7.27 -12.36
C ILE A 59 31.61 8.38 -12.52
N ALA A 60 32.71 8.08 -13.23
CA ALA A 60 33.86 8.97 -13.43
C ALA A 60 34.56 9.42 -12.13
N GLY A 61 34.53 8.57 -11.09
CA GLY A 61 35.22 8.82 -9.82
C GLY A 61 34.51 9.80 -8.87
N ALA A 62 33.24 10.13 -9.13
CA ALA A 62 32.47 11.08 -8.33
C ALA A 62 32.26 10.59 -6.89
N GLU A 63 32.22 11.48 -5.90
CA GLU A 63 31.95 11.07 -4.52
C GLU A 63 30.47 10.67 -4.32
N LEU A 64 30.23 9.73 -3.41
CA LEU A 64 28.87 9.33 -3.01
C LEU A 64 28.45 10.13 -1.78
N HIS A 65 27.44 10.98 -1.93
CA HIS A 65 27.08 11.99 -0.94
C HIS A 65 25.96 11.58 0.02
N ALA A 66 25.00 10.76 -0.45
CA ALA A 66 23.86 10.32 0.34
C ALA A 66 23.31 8.99 -0.17
N PHE A 67 22.77 8.18 0.75
CA PHE A 67 22.14 6.90 0.44
C PHE A 67 20.64 7.07 0.22
N LEU A 68 20.15 6.73 -0.98
CA LEU A 68 18.75 6.87 -1.38
C LEU A 68 17.88 5.68 -0.98
N GLY A 69 18.49 4.54 -0.64
CA GLY A 69 17.80 3.30 -0.27
C GLY A 69 18.06 2.13 -1.22
N VAL A 70 17.23 1.09 -1.14
CA VAL A 70 17.35 -0.16 -1.91
C VAL A 70 16.17 -0.38 -2.85
N THR A 71 16.37 -0.98 -4.01
CA THR A 71 15.26 -1.37 -4.90
C THR A 71 15.54 -2.71 -5.58
N CYS A 72 14.49 -3.49 -5.83
CA CYS A 72 14.57 -4.71 -6.64
C CYS A 72 14.02 -4.43 -8.04
N ILE A 73 14.83 -4.67 -9.07
CA ILE A 73 14.41 -4.55 -10.47
C ILE A 73 14.86 -5.80 -11.22
N LYS A 74 13.92 -6.50 -11.86
CA LYS A 74 14.17 -7.76 -12.59
C LYS A 74 14.85 -8.83 -11.70
N GLY A 75 14.48 -8.89 -10.42
CA GLY A 75 15.04 -9.84 -9.45
C GLY A 75 16.44 -9.49 -8.93
N LEU A 76 17.00 -8.34 -9.32
CA LEU A 76 18.31 -7.87 -8.86
C LEU A 76 18.16 -6.75 -7.85
N ILE A 77 18.88 -6.83 -6.74
CA ILE A 77 18.91 -5.81 -5.69
C ILE A 77 19.90 -4.71 -6.05
N PHE A 78 19.46 -3.45 -6.02
CA PHE A 78 20.29 -2.27 -6.28
C PHE A 78 20.24 -1.30 -5.11
N LEU A 79 21.40 -0.73 -4.77
CA LEU A 79 21.60 0.30 -3.76
C LEU A 79 21.80 1.64 -4.44
N GLY A 80 20.93 2.62 -4.18
CA GLY A 80 20.95 3.93 -4.84
C GLY A 80 21.68 5.00 -4.04
N PHE A 81 22.43 5.86 -4.74
CA PHE A 81 23.24 6.91 -4.14
C PHE A 81 23.14 8.22 -4.92
N VAL A 82 23.24 9.34 -4.21
CA VAL A 82 23.50 10.65 -4.83
C VAL A 82 24.99 10.75 -5.12
N SER A 83 25.36 10.86 -6.40
CA SER A 83 26.75 11.03 -6.85
C SER A 83 27.06 12.42 -7.39
N GLY A 84 26.04 13.27 -7.56
CA GLY A 84 26.19 14.67 -7.93
C GLY A 84 25.13 15.52 -7.27
N ARG A 85 25.54 16.66 -6.69
CA ARG A 85 24.64 17.59 -6.00
C ARG A 85 25.07 19.05 -6.17
N SER A 86 24.12 19.97 -6.06
CA SER A 86 24.37 21.40 -5.89
C SER A 86 23.66 21.92 -4.64
N GLU A 87 24.35 22.67 -3.78
CA GLU A 87 23.73 23.37 -2.65
C GLU A 87 22.81 24.47 -3.19
N VAL A 88 21.56 24.51 -2.72
CA VAL A 88 20.54 25.45 -3.24
C VAL A 88 19.92 26.31 -2.15
N GLY A 89 20.12 25.94 -0.89
CA GLY A 89 19.51 26.68 0.22
C GLY A 89 19.84 26.07 1.55
N SER A 90 19.29 26.69 2.59
CA SER A 90 19.40 26.29 3.97
C SER A 90 18.14 26.71 4.71
N VAL A 91 17.60 25.89 5.60
CA VAL A 91 16.48 26.32 6.48
C VAL A 91 17.03 27.08 7.68
N ARG A 92 18.21 26.67 8.17
CA ARG A 92 18.99 27.30 9.24
C ARG A 92 20.46 27.33 8.85
N ILE A 93 21.28 28.06 9.58
CA ILE A 93 22.71 28.25 9.26
C ILE A 93 23.46 26.91 9.00
N ASN A 94 23.10 25.83 9.70
CA ASN A 94 23.75 24.52 9.58
C ASN A 94 22.90 23.44 8.85
N GLU A 95 21.73 23.81 8.30
CA GLU A 95 20.76 22.87 7.74
C GLU A 95 20.63 23.04 6.23
N LYS A 96 21.59 22.48 5.50
CA LYS A 96 21.72 22.65 4.04
C LYS A 96 20.76 21.78 3.23
N ILE A 97 20.26 22.33 2.14
CA ILE A 97 19.44 21.67 1.12
C ILE A 97 20.26 21.48 -0.15
N PHE A 98 20.20 20.28 -0.71
CA PHE A 98 20.89 19.92 -1.93
C PHE A 98 19.92 19.49 -3.02
N ARG A 99 20.15 19.99 -4.24
CA ARG A 99 19.52 19.50 -5.47
C ARG A 99 20.34 18.37 -6.05
N ILE A 100 19.69 17.28 -6.44
CA ILE A 100 20.33 16.11 -7.06
C ILE A 100 20.61 16.43 -8.53
N THR A 101 21.86 16.23 -8.96
CA THR A 101 22.30 16.41 -10.36
C THR A 101 22.77 15.11 -10.99
N ALA A 102 23.19 14.12 -10.18
CA ALA A 102 23.53 12.78 -10.65
C ALA A 102 23.29 11.74 -9.56
N ALA A 103 23.02 10.50 -9.98
CA ALA A 103 22.85 9.35 -9.10
C ALA A 103 23.65 8.15 -9.61
N THR A 104 24.14 7.33 -8.69
CA THR A 104 24.83 6.07 -8.97
C THR A 104 24.11 4.93 -8.27
N PHE A 105 24.04 3.76 -8.90
CA PHE A 105 23.49 2.55 -8.29
C PHE A 105 24.52 1.44 -8.29
N ILE A 106 24.61 0.71 -7.17
CA ILE A 106 25.47 -0.46 -7.00
C ILE A 106 24.56 -1.69 -6.98
N CYS A 107 24.80 -2.67 -7.84
CA CYS A 107 24.03 -3.92 -7.83
C CYS A 107 24.56 -4.84 -6.72
N LEU A 108 23.76 -5.15 -5.70
CA LEU A 108 24.19 -6.02 -4.61
C LEU A 108 24.20 -7.49 -5.04
N SER A 109 23.28 -7.88 -5.93
CA SER A 109 23.08 -9.29 -6.33
C SER A 109 24.03 -9.80 -7.42
N ASN A 110 24.63 -8.91 -8.21
CA ASN A 110 25.42 -9.30 -9.38
C ASN A 110 26.55 -8.29 -9.66
N ASP A 111 27.74 -8.80 -9.96
CA ASP A 111 28.95 -8.03 -10.27
C ASP A 111 29.08 -7.63 -11.75
N SER A 112 28.24 -8.18 -12.64
CA SER A 112 28.22 -7.87 -14.09
C SER A 112 27.91 -6.41 -14.40
N TYR A 113 27.44 -5.63 -13.42
CA TYR A 113 27.16 -4.19 -13.54
C TYR A 113 28.26 -3.30 -12.93
N ASP A 114 29.32 -3.89 -12.37
CA ASP A 114 30.42 -3.15 -11.72
C ASP A 114 31.23 -2.31 -12.73
N TYR A 115 31.14 -2.59 -14.03
CA TYR A 115 31.76 -1.78 -15.08
C TYR A 115 31.32 -0.30 -15.03
N VAL A 116 30.10 -0.02 -14.54
CA VAL A 116 29.59 1.35 -14.38
C VAL A 116 30.34 2.13 -13.29
N LEU A 117 30.99 1.42 -12.36
CA LEU A 117 31.71 1.99 -11.22
C LEU A 117 33.21 2.16 -11.49
N PHE A 118 33.78 1.31 -12.34
CA PHE A 118 35.24 1.20 -12.50
C PHE A 118 35.75 1.42 -13.94
N ASP A 119 34.89 1.48 -14.96
CA ASP A 119 35.29 1.78 -16.34
C ASP A 119 34.81 3.17 -16.76
N ASP A 120 35.73 4.06 -17.13
CA ASP A 120 35.42 5.43 -17.58
C ASP A 120 34.83 5.49 -19.00
N ARG A 121 34.77 4.37 -19.73
CA ARG A 121 34.29 4.27 -21.13
C ARG A 121 32.80 3.88 -21.24
N VAL A 122 31.98 4.30 -20.29
CA VAL A 122 30.55 3.91 -20.13
C VAL A 122 29.67 4.25 -21.37
N HIS A 123 30.14 5.08 -22.29
CA HIS A 123 29.34 5.59 -23.42
C HIS A 123 29.53 4.86 -24.76
N THR A 124 30.47 3.91 -24.89
CA THR A 124 30.92 3.46 -26.23
C THR A 124 30.97 1.95 -26.52
N HIS A 125 30.42 1.06 -25.67
CA HIS A 125 30.53 -0.39 -25.89
C HIS A 125 29.17 -1.09 -26.10
N GLU A 126 29.05 -1.81 -27.22
CA GLU A 126 27.97 -2.78 -27.50
C GLU A 126 28.06 -4.05 -26.61
N ASP A 127 29.15 -4.21 -25.86
CA ASP A 127 29.52 -5.44 -25.14
C ASP A 127 28.95 -5.56 -23.70
N PHE A 128 28.33 -4.52 -23.14
CA PHE A 128 27.84 -4.52 -21.75
C PHE A 128 26.31 -4.60 -21.63
N PRO A 129 25.77 -5.29 -20.61
CA PRO A 129 24.32 -5.41 -20.42
C PRO A 129 23.68 -4.06 -20.05
N GLU A 130 22.49 -3.78 -20.57
CA GLU A 130 21.75 -2.56 -20.20
C GLU A 130 21.46 -2.52 -18.69
N LEU A 131 21.88 -1.44 -18.01
CA LEU A 131 21.65 -1.25 -16.58
C LEU A 131 20.13 -1.10 -16.28
N PRO A 132 19.50 -2.02 -15.51
CA PRO A 132 18.04 -2.03 -15.30
C PRO A 132 17.47 -0.75 -14.66
N VAL A 133 18.28 -0.09 -13.82
CA VAL A 133 17.96 1.15 -13.10
C VAL A 133 18.29 2.42 -13.90
N TYR A 134 18.81 2.33 -15.12
CA TYR A 134 19.28 3.49 -15.90
C TYR A 134 18.20 4.56 -16.12
N SER A 135 16.95 4.14 -16.27
CA SER A 135 15.83 5.07 -16.42
C SER A 135 15.53 5.86 -15.14
N ILE A 136 15.82 5.29 -13.96
CA ILE A 136 15.74 5.99 -12.66
C ILE A 136 16.92 6.97 -12.53
N VAL A 137 18.13 6.56 -12.91
CA VAL A 137 19.32 7.44 -12.92
C VAL A 137 19.05 8.71 -13.74
N LYS A 138 18.52 8.55 -14.96
CA LYS A 138 18.12 9.69 -15.82
C LYS A 138 17.06 10.58 -15.17
N LEU A 139 16.10 9.97 -14.49
CA LEU A 139 15.02 10.70 -13.83
C LEU A 139 15.55 11.56 -12.67
N LEU A 140 16.40 11.00 -11.81
CA LEU A 140 16.99 11.71 -10.68
C LEU A 140 17.89 12.87 -11.12
N ALA A 141 18.53 12.76 -12.29
CA ALA A 141 19.35 13.79 -12.89
C ALA A 141 18.56 14.94 -13.56
N THR A 142 17.22 14.95 -13.49
CA THR A 142 16.39 16.03 -14.09
C THR A 142 16.50 17.37 -13.39
N GLY A 143 17.14 17.43 -12.21
CA GLY A 143 17.26 18.65 -11.40
C GLY A 143 15.97 19.08 -10.72
N THR A 144 15.02 18.17 -10.54
CA THR A 144 13.73 18.40 -9.84
C THR A 144 13.64 17.70 -8.49
N PHE A 145 14.70 17.01 -8.07
CA PHE A 145 14.76 16.25 -6.83
C PHE A 145 15.72 16.92 -5.83
N TYR A 146 15.30 16.94 -4.57
CA TYR A 146 16.01 17.61 -3.49
C TYR A 146 16.05 16.72 -2.26
N TYR A 147 17.10 16.86 -1.46
CA TYR A 147 17.24 16.19 -0.17
C TYR A 147 18.04 17.06 0.79
N SER A 148 17.94 16.75 2.08
CA SER A 148 18.81 17.30 3.11
C SER A 148 19.38 16.14 3.93
N PRO A 149 20.69 16.10 4.18
CA PRO A 149 21.27 15.14 5.10
C PRO A 149 21.15 15.59 6.57
N HIS A 150 20.75 16.83 6.84
CA HIS A 150 20.73 17.42 8.18
C HIS A 150 19.35 17.38 8.84
N PHE A 151 18.29 17.34 8.05
CA PHE A 151 16.91 17.37 8.54
C PHE A 151 15.99 16.66 7.55
N ASP A 152 14.81 16.22 8.01
CA ASP A 152 13.84 15.57 7.14
C ASP A 152 13.12 16.61 6.27
N LEU A 153 13.40 16.59 4.97
CA LEU A 153 12.92 17.57 4.01
C LEU A 153 11.43 17.39 3.66
N VAL A 154 10.87 16.20 3.92
CA VAL A 154 9.42 15.96 3.73
C VAL A 154 8.59 16.63 4.82
N SER A 155 9.15 16.76 6.02
CA SER A 155 8.49 17.33 7.19
C SER A 155 8.42 18.86 7.14
N ARG A 156 7.32 19.40 7.67
CA ARG A 156 7.10 20.84 7.86
C ARG A 156 7.96 21.37 9.01
N THR A 157 8.40 22.63 8.94
CA THR A 157 9.21 23.29 9.98
C THR A 157 8.49 23.32 11.32
N GLN A 158 7.17 23.53 11.30
CA GLN A 158 6.32 23.50 12.49
C GLN A 158 6.42 22.16 13.24
N GLU A 159 6.41 21.03 12.54
CA GLU A 159 6.48 19.70 13.15
C GLU A 159 7.90 19.31 13.58
N ARG A 160 8.93 19.81 12.88
CA ARG A 160 10.33 19.66 13.31
C ARG A 160 10.63 20.44 14.59
N GLY A 161 9.93 21.56 14.82
CA GLY A 161 10.13 22.47 15.93
C GLY A 161 11.31 23.43 15.73
N ALA A 162 11.27 24.58 16.42
CA ALA A 162 12.18 25.69 16.15
C ALA A 162 13.57 25.56 16.78
N ARG A 163 13.76 24.73 17.80
CA ARG A 163 15.11 24.44 18.33
C ARG A 163 15.71 23.22 17.68
N GLY A 164 16.95 23.35 17.20
CA GLY A 164 17.81 22.22 16.85
C GLY A 164 18.21 21.34 18.05
N THR A 165 17.60 21.53 19.24
CA THR A 165 17.86 20.73 20.44
C THR A 165 17.17 19.37 20.43
N ARG A 166 16.27 19.10 19.47
CA ARG A 166 16.06 17.72 19.01
C ARG A 166 17.15 17.42 17.98
N SER A 167 18.38 17.23 18.45
CA SER A 167 19.54 16.83 17.63
C SER A 167 19.44 15.40 17.07
N SER A 168 18.30 14.73 17.23
CA SER A 168 17.99 13.49 16.54
C SER A 168 17.23 13.84 15.26
N TYR A 169 17.92 13.79 14.12
CA TYR A 169 17.28 13.67 12.81
C TYR A 169 16.27 12.53 12.88
N SER A 170 14.97 12.83 13.09
CA SER A 170 13.95 11.80 13.08
C SER A 170 13.27 11.79 11.72
N LEU A 171 13.58 10.78 10.92
CA LEU A 171 12.74 10.43 9.77
C LEU A 171 11.31 10.20 10.27
N ASN A 172 10.36 10.92 9.69
CA ASN A 172 8.94 10.63 9.85
C ASN A 172 8.61 9.27 9.25
N SER A 173 7.55 8.63 9.75
CA SER A 173 7.10 7.38 9.16
C SER A 173 6.70 7.66 7.71
N VAL A 174 7.15 6.81 6.81
CA VAL A 174 6.71 6.77 5.43
C VAL A 174 5.17 6.60 5.33
N GLU A 175 4.53 6.10 6.38
CA GLU A 175 3.07 5.94 6.47
C GLU A 175 2.33 7.22 6.90
N ASP A 176 3.01 8.18 7.52
CA ASP A 176 2.44 9.47 7.94
C ASP A 176 2.06 10.33 6.72
N TYR A 177 1.26 11.38 6.93
CA TYR A 177 0.87 12.32 5.87
C TYR A 177 2.07 12.83 5.07
N ASP A 178 3.14 13.29 5.74
CA ASP A 178 4.35 13.82 5.09
C ASP A 178 5.05 12.78 4.19
N GLY A 179 4.87 11.48 4.49
CA GLY A 179 5.37 10.37 3.68
C GLY A 179 4.83 10.38 2.25
N GLN A 180 3.76 11.13 1.97
CA GLN A 180 3.29 11.36 0.60
C GLN A 180 4.26 12.17 -0.28
N PHE A 181 5.21 12.87 0.33
CA PHE A 181 6.21 13.67 -0.37
C PHE A 181 7.56 12.97 -0.50
N ALA A 182 7.70 11.75 0.06
CA ALA A 182 8.92 10.94 -0.01
C ALA A 182 9.00 10.17 -1.33
N TRP A 183 9.66 10.73 -2.34
CA TRP A 183 9.79 10.13 -3.68
C TRP A 183 10.70 8.91 -3.73
N ASN A 184 11.50 8.66 -2.70
CA ASN A 184 12.25 7.42 -2.50
C ASN A 184 11.61 6.51 -1.44
N ARG A 185 10.33 6.70 -1.10
CA ARG A 185 9.56 5.89 -0.13
C ARG A 185 9.80 4.40 -0.26
N ASN A 186 9.55 3.84 -1.45
CA ASN A 186 9.71 2.42 -1.73
C ASN A 186 11.15 1.92 -1.51
N MET A 187 12.14 2.82 -1.54
CA MET A 187 13.54 2.47 -1.32
C MET A 187 13.97 2.49 0.14
N ILE A 188 13.24 3.21 1.00
CA ILE A 188 13.65 3.50 2.39
C ILE A 188 12.72 2.87 3.43
N GLU A 189 11.53 2.41 3.06
CA GLU A 189 10.50 1.88 3.97
C GLU A 189 11.05 0.77 4.89
N SER A 190 11.69 -0.26 4.33
CA SER A 190 12.27 -1.35 5.12
C SER A 190 13.41 -0.87 6.05
N PHE A 191 14.17 0.15 5.64
CA PHE A 191 15.22 0.74 6.48
C PHE A 191 14.63 1.55 7.64
N GLN A 192 13.48 2.18 7.46
CA GLN A 192 12.78 2.84 8.56
C GLN A 192 12.31 1.82 9.59
N SER A 193 11.73 0.69 9.16
CA SER A 193 11.36 -0.41 10.06
C SER A 193 12.58 -0.97 10.80
N PHE A 194 13.73 -1.11 10.14
CA PHE A 194 15.00 -1.47 10.79
C PHE A 194 15.45 -0.42 11.81
N ARG A 195 15.51 0.86 11.43
CA ARG A 195 15.87 1.97 12.34
C ARG A 195 15.00 1.99 13.58
N ASN A 196 13.70 1.77 13.44
CA ASN A 196 12.76 1.84 14.57
C ASN A 196 13.00 0.75 15.62
N ARG A 197 13.63 -0.37 15.22
CA ARG A 197 14.04 -1.47 16.12
C ARG A 197 15.38 -1.22 16.82
N LEU A 198 16.20 -0.28 16.35
CA LEU A 198 17.50 0.03 16.96
C LEU A 198 17.31 0.65 18.36
N GLY A 199 18.22 0.31 19.27
CA GLY A 199 18.30 0.94 20.59
C GLY A 199 18.52 2.46 20.50
N LYS A 200 18.21 3.21 21.57
CA LYS A 200 18.22 4.68 21.57
C LYS A 200 19.56 5.30 21.14
N GLU A 201 20.69 4.73 21.58
CA GLU A 201 22.02 5.21 21.23
C GLU A 201 22.40 4.88 19.79
N GLU A 202 22.06 3.68 19.32
CA GLU A 202 22.32 3.25 17.95
C GLU A 202 21.47 3.98 16.95
N ARG A 203 20.20 4.24 17.28
CA ARG A 203 19.33 5.08 16.48
C ARG A 203 19.91 6.48 16.33
N ARG A 204 20.44 7.07 17.41
CA ARG A 204 21.19 8.36 17.33
C ARG A 204 22.45 8.24 16.48
N ALA A 205 23.20 7.14 16.58
CA ALA A 205 24.38 6.91 15.76
C ALA A 205 24.01 6.76 14.27
N PHE A 206 22.95 6.01 13.98
CA PHE A 206 22.40 5.80 12.64
C PHE A 206 21.94 7.14 12.01
N GLU A 207 21.25 7.95 12.79
CA GLU A 207 20.76 9.27 12.36
C GLU A 207 21.90 10.26 12.16
N SER A 208 22.83 10.36 13.14
CA SER A 208 23.99 11.25 13.03
C SER A 208 24.89 10.85 11.86
N GLY A 209 25.02 9.55 11.58
CA GLY A 209 25.75 8.99 10.46
C GLY A 209 25.09 9.23 9.09
N GLN A 210 23.85 9.77 9.07
CA GLN A 210 23.11 10.10 7.85
C GLN A 210 22.94 8.89 6.93
N PHE A 211 22.70 7.70 7.52
CA PHE A 211 22.57 6.44 6.78
C PHE A 211 21.29 6.33 5.94
N LEU A 212 20.38 7.29 6.06
CA LEU A 212 19.14 7.33 5.28
C LEU A 212 18.74 8.79 5.07
N VAL A 213 18.25 9.13 3.87
CA VAL A 213 17.68 10.44 3.59
C VAL A 213 16.33 10.30 2.89
N SER A 214 15.39 11.21 3.20
CA SER A 214 14.18 11.41 2.42
C SER A 214 14.47 12.32 1.22
N MET A 215 13.83 12.04 0.09
CA MET A 215 13.93 12.83 -1.13
C MET A 215 12.56 13.38 -1.52
N ILE A 216 12.49 14.69 -1.77
CA ILE A 216 11.30 15.33 -2.35
C ILE A 216 11.49 15.55 -3.85
N ARG A 217 10.39 15.76 -4.55
CA ARG A 217 10.36 16.31 -5.91
C ARG A 217 9.57 17.61 -5.91
N GLY A 218 10.09 18.65 -6.56
CA GLY A 218 9.45 19.97 -6.58
C GLY A 218 10.46 21.09 -6.73
N PHE A 219 10.54 21.98 -5.74
CA PHE A 219 11.45 23.11 -5.70
C PHE A 219 11.98 23.34 -4.28
N ALA A 220 13.24 23.74 -4.14
CA ALA A 220 13.78 24.24 -2.89
C ALA A 220 14.92 25.22 -3.16
N GLN A 221 14.85 26.41 -2.59
CA GLN A 221 15.91 27.41 -2.71
C GLN A 221 15.84 28.45 -1.59
N SER A 222 17.00 28.95 -1.18
CA SER A 222 17.11 30.07 -0.23
C SER A 222 17.85 31.25 -0.84
N VAL A 223 17.49 32.45 -0.36
CA VAL A 223 18.20 33.70 -0.67
C VAL A 223 18.45 34.47 0.62
N THR A 224 19.67 34.95 0.79
CA THR A 224 19.99 35.92 1.84
C THR A 224 19.38 37.25 1.44
N VAL A 225 18.59 37.84 2.33
CA VAL A 225 18.01 39.17 2.08
C VAL A 225 19.00 40.26 2.49
N ASN A 226 19.34 40.35 3.78
CA ASN A 226 20.49 41.09 4.31
C ASN A 226 20.87 40.54 5.71
N GLU A 227 21.98 41.01 6.30
CA GLU A 227 22.51 40.49 7.58
C GLU A 227 21.52 40.59 8.75
N ASN A 228 20.55 41.52 8.70
CA ASN A 228 19.55 41.73 9.76
C ASN A 228 18.18 41.07 9.42
N GLU A 229 17.82 40.98 8.14
CA GLU A 229 16.54 40.44 7.65
C GLU A 229 16.57 38.92 7.49
N GLY A 230 17.76 38.30 7.43
CA GLY A 230 17.94 36.85 7.48
C GLY A 230 17.80 36.13 6.14
N LEU A 231 17.44 34.85 6.23
CA LEU A 231 17.39 33.89 5.13
C LEU A 231 15.95 33.56 4.78
N LEU A 232 15.54 33.89 3.55
CA LEU A 232 14.23 33.54 3.01
C LEU A 232 14.34 32.28 2.15
N THR A 233 13.48 31.29 2.41
CA THR A 233 13.50 29.98 1.77
C THR A 233 12.09 29.60 1.30
N ILE A 234 11.99 29.02 0.10
CA ILE A 234 10.76 28.37 -0.37
C ILE A 234 11.05 26.89 -0.65
N ILE A 235 10.19 26.01 -0.15
CA ILE A 235 10.23 24.57 -0.40
C ILE A 235 8.85 24.13 -0.91
N SER A 236 8.77 23.62 -2.14
CA SER A 236 7.56 23.07 -2.73
C SER A 236 7.71 21.57 -2.95
N LYS A 237 6.76 20.78 -2.45
CA LYS A 237 6.80 19.31 -2.40
C LYS A 237 5.62 18.75 -3.18
N GLN A 238 5.89 18.01 -4.27
CA GLN A 238 4.85 17.31 -5.03
C GLN A 238 4.53 15.95 -4.40
N SER A 239 3.23 15.68 -4.17
CA SER A 239 2.79 14.37 -3.66
C SER A 239 2.98 13.25 -4.70
N CYS A 240 3.38 12.07 -4.23
CA CYS A 240 3.51 10.84 -5.00
C CYS A 240 2.49 9.75 -4.61
N ARG A 241 1.52 10.05 -3.72
CA ARG A 241 0.57 9.04 -3.18
C ARG A 241 -0.50 8.59 -4.15
N LYS A 242 -0.81 9.39 -5.17
CA LYS A 242 -1.88 9.07 -6.11
C LYS A 242 -1.59 7.74 -6.81
N GLY A 243 -2.52 6.78 -6.70
CA GLY A 243 -2.35 5.42 -7.25
C GLY A 243 -2.45 5.35 -8.77
N SER A 244 -2.84 6.44 -9.43
CA SER A 244 -2.83 6.59 -10.88
C SER A 244 -1.92 7.75 -11.31
N LEU A 245 -1.76 7.91 -12.62
CA LEU A 245 -0.94 8.96 -13.23
C LEU A 245 -1.05 10.32 -12.50
N ILE A 246 0.10 10.83 -12.05
CA ILE A 246 0.22 12.11 -11.30
C ILE A 246 -0.32 13.29 -12.13
N PHE A 247 -0.19 13.21 -13.46
CA PHE A 247 -0.81 14.14 -14.42
C PHE A 247 -1.68 13.40 -15.46
N GLY A 248 -2.46 12.41 -14.99
CA GLY A 248 -3.35 11.60 -15.79
C GLY A 248 -4.64 12.28 -16.25
N PRO A 249 -5.49 11.54 -16.99
CA PRO A 249 -6.79 12.05 -17.39
C PRO A 249 -7.72 12.23 -16.19
N PHE A 250 -7.63 11.37 -15.16
CA PHE A 250 -8.44 11.44 -13.93
C PHE A 250 -7.80 12.34 -12.89
N CYS A 251 -8.59 13.10 -12.15
CA CYS A 251 -8.10 14.00 -11.11
C CYS A 251 -7.87 13.33 -9.75
N ALA A 252 -8.96 12.98 -9.04
CA ALA A 252 -8.92 12.30 -7.74
C ALA A 252 -9.05 10.79 -7.89
N ASP A 253 -8.36 10.03 -7.03
CA ASP A 253 -8.59 8.58 -6.86
C ASP A 253 -9.53 8.29 -5.68
N ASP A 254 -9.92 7.02 -5.50
CA ASP A 254 -10.89 6.59 -4.48
C ASP A 254 -10.36 6.67 -3.04
N SER A 255 -9.07 6.99 -2.88
CA SER A 255 -8.44 7.27 -1.60
C SER A 255 -8.36 8.77 -1.31
N GLY A 256 -8.88 9.63 -2.18
CA GLY A 256 -8.85 11.10 -2.00
C GLY A 256 -7.51 11.74 -2.39
N ASN A 257 -6.61 11.01 -3.09
CA ASN A 257 -5.38 11.60 -3.60
C ASN A 257 -5.62 12.30 -4.93
N VAL A 258 -5.05 13.50 -5.07
CA VAL A 258 -5.36 14.41 -6.18
C VAL A 258 -4.14 14.59 -7.08
N SER A 259 -4.37 14.66 -8.40
CA SER A 259 -3.31 15.00 -9.36
C SER A 259 -2.70 16.37 -9.09
N ASN A 260 -1.39 16.47 -9.32
CA ASN A 260 -0.64 17.72 -9.18
C ASN A 260 -0.80 18.41 -7.80
N PHE A 261 -1.00 17.63 -6.74
CA PHE A 261 -1.05 18.17 -5.38
C PHE A 261 0.35 18.57 -4.90
N VAL A 262 0.50 19.80 -4.44
CA VAL A 262 1.76 20.40 -4.00
C VAL A 262 1.56 21.16 -2.69
N GLU A 263 2.46 20.89 -1.74
CA GLU A 263 2.59 21.66 -0.50
C GLU A 263 3.79 22.61 -0.61
N THR A 264 3.55 23.90 -0.41
CA THR A 264 4.57 24.96 -0.49
C THR A 264 4.77 25.58 0.89
N GLU A 265 5.99 25.53 1.38
CA GLU A 265 6.41 26.10 2.66
C GLU A 265 7.33 27.31 2.41
N ILE A 266 7.00 28.43 3.03
CA ILE A 266 7.77 29.68 3.02
C ILE A 266 8.39 29.84 4.39
N ILE A 267 9.71 29.95 4.47
CA ILE A 267 10.45 30.00 5.73
C ILE A 267 11.33 31.24 5.75
N LEU A 268 11.21 32.04 6.80
CA LEU A 268 12.09 33.18 7.07
C LEU A 268 12.80 32.92 8.41
N THR A 269 14.13 32.83 8.36
CA THR A 269 14.94 32.60 9.57
C THR A 269 15.99 33.69 9.70
N ASN A 270 16.01 34.39 10.83
CA ASN A 270 17.07 35.31 11.22
C ASN A 270 17.58 34.96 12.64
N LYS A 271 18.40 35.83 13.22
CA LYS A 271 18.91 35.63 14.59
C LYS A 271 17.80 35.63 15.65
N ASP A 272 16.75 36.41 15.44
CA ASP A 272 15.73 36.69 16.46
C ASP A 272 14.50 35.78 16.32
N TYR A 273 14.12 35.38 15.11
CA TYR A 273 12.88 34.66 14.81
C TYR A 273 13.04 33.57 13.74
N CYS A 274 12.18 32.55 13.83
CA CYS A 274 11.92 31.56 12.78
C CYS A 274 10.42 31.57 12.44
N PHE A 275 10.10 32.04 11.24
CA PHE A 275 8.75 32.09 10.68
C PHE A 275 8.59 31.00 9.62
N ALA A 276 7.45 30.31 9.60
CA ALA A 276 7.09 29.41 8.51
C ALA A 276 5.59 29.49 8.17
N LEU A 277 5.27 29.47 6.88
CA LEU A 277 3.91 29.47 6.35
C LEU A 277 3.76 28.32 5.35
N VAL A 278 2.80 27.44 5.58
CA VAL A 278 2.44 26.35 4.67
C VAL A 278 1.21 26.77 3.85
N GLN A 279 1.25 26.51 2.55
CA GLN A 279 0.14 26.70 1.62
C GLN A 279 0.00 25.46 0.71
N LEU A 280 -1.23 25.11 0.34
CA LEU A 280 -1.51 23.96 -0.52
C LEU A 280 -1.98 24.42 -1.90
N SER A 281 -1.68 23.63 -2.92
CA SER A 281 -2.25 23.79 -4.25
C SER A 281 -2.46 22.45 -4.94
N GLY A 282 -3.39 22.40 -5.86
CA GLY A 282 -3.63 21.21 -6.65
C GLY A 282 -4.81 21.34 -7.58
N ASN A 283 -5.11 20.25 -8.27
CA ASN A 283 -6.36 20.20 -9.03
C ASN A 283 -7.58 20.13 -8.10
N VAL A 284 -8.77 20.39 -8.63
CA VAL A 284 -10.03 20.29 -7.89
C VAL A 284 -10.25 18.84 -7.43
N PRO A 285 -10.43 18.56 -6.13
CA PRO A 285 -10.42 17.22 -5.53
C PRO A 285 -11.74 16.43 -5.77
N LEU A 286 -12.21 16.44 -7.02
CA LEU A 286 -13.39 15.72 -7.48
C LEU A 286 -13.00 14.64 -8.51
N VAL A 287 -13.86 13.64 -8.69
CA VAL A 287 -13.63 12.60 -9.70
C VAL A 287 -14.13 13.08 -11.06
N TRP A 288 -13.24 13.72 -11.80
CA TRP A 288 -13.45 14.11 -13.21
C TRP A 288 -12.30 13.64 -14.08
N LYS A 289 -12.54 13.55 -15.40
CA LYS A 289 -11.52 13.29 -16.39
C LYS A 289 -11.55 14.26 -17.57
N LEU A 290 -10.39 14.48 -18.19
CA LEU A 290 -10.29 15.25 -19.44
C LEU A 290 -10.44 14.33 -20.64
N GLU A 291 -11.41 14.61 -21.50
CA GLU A 291 -11.59 13.92 -22.77
C GLU A 291 -11.17 14.84 -23.93
N SER A 292 -10.22 14.37 -24.75
CA SER A 292 -9.75 15.13 -25.92
C SER A 292 -10.66 14.84 -27.11
N GLN A 293 -11.38 15.86 -27.57
CA GLN A 293 -12.09 15.83 -28.86
C GLN A 293 -11.22 16.50 -29.94
N LEU A 294 -11.58 16.33 -31.22
CA LEU A 294 -10.82 16.85 -32.37
C LEU A 294 -10.59 18.38 -32.34
N VAL A 295 -11.45 19.13 -31.64
CA VAL A 295 -11.48 20.61 -31.65
C VAL A 295 -11.40 21.22 -30.24
N SER A 296 -11.77 20.48 -29.20
CA SER A 296 -11.78 20.97 -27.80
C SER A 296 -11.47 19.86 -26.79
N THR A 297 -11.15 20.25 -25.56
CA THR A 297 -11.07 19.32 -24.43
C THR A 297 -12.29 19.53 -23.55
N LYS A 298 -13.03 18.45 -23.27
CA LYS A 298 -14.21 18.46 -22.41
C LYS A 298 -13.88 17.91 -21.02
N ILE A 299 -14.48 18.47 -19.97
CA ILE A 299 -14.46 17.86 -18.63
C ILE A 299 -15.63 16.88 -18.54
N GLU A 300 -15.32 15.60 -18.28
CA GLU A 300 -16.32 14.56 -18.06
C GLU A 300 -16.32 14.15 -16.58
N PHE A 301 -17.51 13.90 -16.04
CA PHE A 301 -17.72 13.42 -14.68
C PHE A 301 -18.11 11.94 -14.74
N PRO A 302 -17.14 11.00 -14.67
CA PRO A 302 -17.40 9.58 -14.85
C PRO A 302 -18.12 8.94 -13.65
N LYS A 303 -18.23 9.66 -12.53
CA LYS A 303 -18.92 9.22 -11.31
C LYS A 303 -20.04 10.21 -10.97
N SER A 304 -21.08 9.73 -10.26
CA SER A 304 -22.10 10.61 -9.67
C SER A 304 -21.48 11.57 -8.64
N GLU A 305 -22.24 12.58 -8.21
CA GLU A 305 -21.81 13.50 -7.17
C GLU A 305 -21.54 12.74 -5.85
N ASP A 306 -22.43 11.84 -5.42
CA ASP A 306 -22.23 11.06 -4.19
C ASP A 306 -20.99 10.17 -4.22
N ALA A 307 -20.72 9.51 -5.36
CA ALA A 307 -19.52 8.68 -5.50
C ALA A 307 -18.22 9.52 -5.52
N SER A 308 -18.31 10.76 -6.02
CA SER A 308 -17.21 11.72 -5.93
C SER A 308 -17.05 12.28 -4.51
N ASN A 309 -18.15 12.36 -3.75
CA ASN A 309 -18.15 12.83 -2.37
C ASN A 309 -17.26 11.94 -1.48
N VAL A 310 -17.18 10.63 -1.72
CA VAL A 310 -16.28 9.74 -0.95
C VAL A 310 -14.80 10.17 -1.08
N ALA A 311 -14.36 10.45 -2.30
CA ALA A 311 -12.98 10.90 -2.55
C ALA A 311 -12.75 12.32 -2.00
N PHE A 312 -13.74 13.21 -2.17
CA PHE A 312 -13.75 14.56 -1.62
C PHE A 312 -13.66 14.57 -0.09
N THR A 313 -14.51 13.81 0.59
CA THR A 313 -14.56 13.71 2.05
C THR A 313 -13.23 13.21 2.60
N LYS A 314 -12.68 12.11 2.07
CA LYS A 314 -11.36 11.61 2.49
C LYS A 314 -10.23 12.62 2.30
N HIS A 315 -10.27 13.34 1.18
CA HIS A 315 -9.28 14.38 0.89
C HIS A 315 -9.32 15.45 1.97
N PHE A 316 -10.50 16.00 2.27
CA PHE A 316 -10.64 17.05 3.27
C PHE A 316 -10.48 16.57 4.71
N GLU A 317 -10.93 15.36 5.06
CA GLU A 317 -10.64 14.73 6.35
C GLU A 317 -9.14 14.66 6.61
N THR A 318 -8.37 14.21 5.62
CA THR A 318 -6.91 14.14 5.71
C THR A 318 -6.30 15.52 5.88
N LEU A 319 -6.72 16.50 5.07
CA LEU A 319 -6.18 17.86 5.18
C LEU A 319 -6.53 18.54 6.50
N ILE A 320 -7.75 18.33 6.99
CA ILE A 320 -8.25 18.92 8.22
C ILE A 320 -7.55 18.32 9.44
N LEU A 321 -7.37 17.00 9.45
CA LEU A 321 -6.62 16.31 10.51
C LEU A 321 -5.18 16.83 10.60
N GLU A 322 -4.56 17.13 9.46
CA GLU A 322 -3.13 17.44 9.37
C GLU A 322 -2.79 18.93 9.46
N HIS A 323 -3.69 19.80 9.02
CA HIS A 323 -3.44 21.25 8.96
C HIS A 323 -4.45 22.08 9.75
N GLY A 324 -5.49 21.46 10.33
CA GLY A 324 -6.59 22.16 10.96
C GLY A 324 -7.59 22.72 9.94
N ALA A 325 -8.07 23.95 10.11
CA ALA A 325 -9.10 24.48 9.21
C ALA A 325 -8.57 24.68 7.78
N VAL A 326 -9.38 24.38 6.76
CA VAL A 326 -9.01 24.53 5.35
C VAL A 326 -9.88 25.60 4.69
N HIS A 327 -9.24 26.57 4.05
CA HIS A 327 -9.94 27.53 3.19
C HIS A 327 -9.59 27.30 1.72
N VAL A 328 -10.60 26.96 0.94
CA VAL A 328 -10.48 26.71 -0.49
C VAL A 328 -10.52 28.01 -1.26
N ILE A 329 -9.52 28.24 -2.10
CA ILE A 329 -9.52 29.27 -3.13
C ILE A 329 -9.71 28.58 -4.48
N ASP A 330 -10.93 28.65 -5.03
CA ASP A 330 -11.21 28.17 -6.38
C ASP A 330 -10.77 29.21 -7.41
N ALA A 331 -9.69 28.90 -8.13
CA ALA A 331 -9.10 29.72 -9.18
C ALA A 331 -9.34 29.13 -10.60
N LEU A 332 -10.41 28.35 -10.80
CA LEU A 332 -10.86 27.89 -12.12
C LEU A 332 -11.36 29.06 -12.98
N SER A 333 -11.13 28.96 -14.29
CA SER A 333 -11.57 29.96 -15.29
C SER A 333 -13.09 29.95 -15.50
N LYS A 334 -13.64 31.10 -15.95
CA LYS A 334 -15.03 31.23 -16.41
C LYS A 334 -15.29 30.68 -17.82
N SER A 335 -14.26 30.17 -18.50
CA SER A 335 -14.36 29.69 -19.88
C SER A 335 -14.41 28.16 -19.96
N GLY A 336 -15.07 27.64 -21.00
CA GLY A 336 -15.20 26.19 -21.23
C GLY A 336 -16.06 25.51 -20.17
N ASP A 337 -15.70 24.29 -19.79
CA ASP A 337 -16.47 23.47 -18.82
C ASP A 337 -16.06 23.70 -17.34
N GLN A 338 -15.07 24.57 -17.09
CA GLN A 338 -14.59 24.89 -15.75
C GLN A 338 -15.65 25.49 -14.80
N PRO A 339 -16.63 26.30 -15.26
CA PRO A 339 -17.73 26.77 -14.40
C PRO A 339 -18.56 25.63 -13.82
N GLU A 340 -18.82 24.56 -14.58
CA GLU A 340 -19.57 23.40 -14.08
C GLU A 340 -18.77 22.64 -13.01
N LEU A 341 -17.45 22.49 -13.21
CA LEU A 341 -16.57 21.92 -12.19
C LEU A 341 -16.57 22.78 -10.89
N SER A 342 -16.54 24.10 -11.03
CA SER A 342 -16.62 25.05 -9.91
C SER A 342 -17.95 24.90 -9.14
N ARG A 343 -19.07 24.79 -9.88
CA ARG A 343 -20.41 24.65 -9.31
C ARG A 343 -20.54 23.37 -8.48
N ARG A 344 -20.08 22.23 -9.03
CA ARG A 344 -20.09 20.94 -8.31
C ARG A 344 -19.21 20.98 -7.08
N TYR A 345 -18.03 21.60 -7.20
CA TYR A 345 -17.09 21.70 -6.10
C TYR A 345 -17.66 22.53 -4.94
N LEU A 346 -18.22 23.70 -5.24
CA LEU A 346 -18.91 24.52 -4.24
C LEU A 346 -20.06 23.76 -3.58
N SER A 347 -20.88 23.06 -4.37
CA SER A 347 -22.00 22.28 -3.84
C SER A 347 -21.54 21.20 -2.85
N MET A 348 -20.45 20.49 -3.14
CA MET A 348 -19.91 19.48 -2.22
C MET A 348 -19.31 20.09 -0.97
N ILE A 349 -18.62 21.23 -1.10
CA ILE A 349 -18.09 21.96 0.05
C ILE A 349 -19.21 22.41 0.98
N GLN A 350 -20.29 23.00 0.44
CA GLN A 350 -21.41 23.49 1.24
C GLN A 350 -22.23 22.37 1.89
N ASN A 351 -22.29 21.20 1.25
CA ASN A 351 -22.98 20.02 1.79
C ASN A 351 -22.08 19.16 2.70
N SER A 352 -20.82 19.53 2.88
CA SER A 352 -19.87 18.81 3.72
C SER A 352 -20.17 19.01 5.20
N ALA A 353 -19.93 17.97 6.02
CA ALA A 353 -20.00 18.07 7.47
C ALA A 353 -18.99 19.08 8.06
N PHE A 354 -17.96 19.46 7.29
CA PHE A 354 -16.93 20.40 7.72
C PHE A 354 -17.26 21.87 7.41
N TRP A 355 -18.34 22.15 6.67
CA TRP A 355 -18.68 23.49 6.19
C TRP A 355 -18.82 24.52 7.33
N GLY A 356 -18.25 25.70 7.13
CA GLY A 356 -18.31 26.82 8.08
C GLY A 356 -17.16 26.79 9.08
N ASP A 357 -17.14 25.79 9.95
CA ASP A 357 -16.18 25.73 11.06
C ASP A 357 -14.77 25.36 10.59
N GLN A 358 -14.64 24.26 9.84
CA GLN A 358 -13.35 23.67 9.48
C GLN A 358 -13.07 23.75 7.97
N LEU A 359 -14.08 24.02 7.14
CA LEU A 359 -13.97 24.14 5.69
C LEU A 359 -14.74 25.35 5.18
N SER A 360 -14.05 26.23 4.48
CA SER A 360 -14.64 27.43 3.87
C SER A 360 -14.14 27.64 2.44
N TYR A 361 -14.80 28.54 1.69
CA TYR A 361 -14.60 28.65 0.24
C TYR A 361 -14.67 30.09 -0.26
N THR A 362 -13.75 30.43 -1.17
CA THR A 362 -13.74 31.67 -1.95
C THR A 362 -13.50 31.37 -3.42
N LYS A 363 -14.37 31.90 -4.29
CA LYS A 363 -14.15 31.89 -5.74
C LYS A 363 -13.34 33.14 -6.13
N VAL A 364 -12.24 32.95 -6.85
CA VAL A 364 -11.43 34.05 -7.38
C VAL A 364 -11.25 33.94 -8.90
N GLU A 365 -11.20 35.08 -9.56
CA GLU A 365 -10.84 35.16 -10.97
C GLU A 365 -9.51 35.89 -11.15
N VAL A 366 -8.50 35.19 -11.67
CA VAL A 366 -7.22 35.78 -12.05
C VAL A 366 -7.09 35.72 -13.57
N PRO A 367 -7.31 36.83 -14.29
CA PRO A 367 -7.09 36.90 -15.72
C PRO A 367 -5.66 36.51 -16.11
N ASN A 368 -5.51 35.76 -17.19
CA ASN A 368 -4.18 35.33 -17.68
C ASN A 368 -3.22 36.51 -17.95
N SER A 369 -3.76 37.70 -18.27
CA SER A 369 -2.97 38.92 -18.50
C SER A 369 -2.34 39.52 -17.23
N LEU A 370 -2.76 39.06 -16.05
CA LEU A 370 -2.25 39.51 -14.76
C LEU A 370 -1.25 38.53 -14.14
N LEU A 371 -1.09 37.33 -14.72
CA LEU A 371 -0.08 36.38 -14.30
C LEU A 371 1.32 36.95 -14.54
N PHE A 372 2.23 36.71 -13.58
CA PHE A 372 3.63 37.16 -13.62
C PHE A 372 3.86 38.67 -13.69
N LYS A 373 2.87 39.50 -13.32
CA LYS A 373 3.11 40.93 -13.10
C LYS A 373 4.03 41.15 -11.90
N SER A 374 4.82 42.23 -11.96
CA SER A 374 5.84 42.55 -10.95
C SER A 374 5.29 42.94 -9.57
N SER A 375 3.98 43.17 -9.45
CA SER A 375 3.35 43.59 -8.20
C SER A 375 2.08 42.79 -7.96
N TYR A 376 1.83 42.42 -6.71
CA TYR A 376 0.64 41.67 -6.28
C TYR A 376 -0.58 42.57 -5.99
N HIS A 377 -0.50 43.89 -6.18
CA HIS A 377 -1.60 44.81 -5.82
C HIS A 377 -2.95 44.48 -6.46
N TYR A 378 -2.95 43.86 -7.64
CA TYR A 378 -4.20 43.43 -8.31
C TYR A 378 -4.94 42.30 -7.56
N LEU A 379 -4.26 41.59 -6.65
CA LEU A 379 -4.88 40.61 -5.75
C LEU A 379 -5.46 41.25 -4.48
N SER A 380 -5.33 42.57 -4.28
CA SER A 380 -5.86 43.27 -3.10
C SER A 380 -7.35 42.98 -2.81
N PRO A 381 -8.25 42.88 -3.81
CA PRO A 381 -9.63 42.48 -3.55
C PRO A 381 -9.76 41.08 -2.93
N LEU A 382 -8.96 40.11 -3.40
CA LEU A 382 -8.90 38.77 -2.84
C LEU A 382 -8.34 38.82 -1.40
N MET A 383 -7.23 39.53 -1.19
CA MET A 383 -6.61 39.65 0.14
C MET A 383 -7.57 40.26 1.16
N HIS A 384 -8.37 41.25 0.75
CA HIS A 384 -9.41 41.83 1.61
C HIS A 384 -10.49 40.80 1.97
N GLN A 385 -10.93 39.99 1.00
CA GLN A 385 -11.96 38.96 1.22
C GLN A 385 -11.50 37.85 2.17
N ILE A 386 -10.21 37.48 2.16
CA ILE A 386 -9.66 36.42 3.01
C ILE A 386 -8.88 36.93 4.23
N SER A 387 -8.85 38.25 4.49
CA SER A 387 -8.01 38.85 5.53
C SER A 387 -8.27 38.25 6.92
N ASP A 388 -9.53 38.01 7.26
CA ASP A 388 -9.90 37.43 8.56
C ASP A 388 -9.44 35.97 8.69
N ILE A 389 -9.50 35.21 7.59
CA ILE A 389 -8.98 33.84 7.52
C ILE A 389 -7.47 33.82 7.70
N LEU A 390 -6.74 34.71 7.01
CA LEU A 390 -5.28 34.83 7.12
C LEU A 390 -4.84 35.14 8.55
N LYS A 391 -5.59 36.00 9.25
CA LYS A 391 -5.32 36.33 10.66
C LYS A 391 -5.67 35.18 11.60
N THR A 392 -6.73 34.44 11.32
CA THR A 392 -7.21 33.33 12.15
C THR A 392 -6.31 32.10 12.04
N TYR A 393 -5.85 31.76 10.84
CA TYR A 393 -5.04 30.55 10.62
C TYR A 393 -3.61 30.71 11.14
N GLU A 394 -3.16 31.96 11.28
CA GLU A 394 -1.82 32.33 11.71
C GLU A 394 -0.70 31.67 10.89
N ALA A 395 0.54 32.00 11.23
CA ALA A 395 1.71 31.32 10.70
C ALA A 395 2.50 30.74 11.87
N PHE A 396 3.33 29.75 11.58
CA PHE A 396 4.28 29.28 12.57
C PHE A 396 5.29 30.38 12.87
N CYS A 397 5.47 30.72 14.14
CA CYS A 397 6.46 31.70 14.56
C CYS A 397 7.10 31.30 15.88
N TYR A 398 8.42 31.33 15.92
CA TYR A 398 9.22 31.10 17.11
C TYR A 398 10.20 32.23 17.33
N ASP A 399 10.29 32.70 18.57
CA ASP A 399 11.26 33.68 19.04
C ASP A 399 12.47 32.96 19.63
N ASN A 400 13.64 33.21 19.04
CA ASN A 400 14.90 32.62 19.45
C ASN A 400 15.44 33.23 20.75
N ASP A 401 15.16 34.50 21.01
CA ASP A 401 15.62 35.24 22.19
C ASP A 401 14.82 34.83 23.43
N SER A 402 13.50 34.96 23.37
CA SER A 402 12.61 34.54 24.47
C SER A 402 12.45 33.02 24.56
N ARG A 403 12.82 32.30 23.49
CA ARG A 403 12.72 30.84 23.35
C ARG A 403 11.29 30.32 23.42
N THR A 404 10.31 31.13 23.01
CA THR A 404 8.88 30.80 23.06
C THR A 404 8.27 30.70 21.67
N TYR A 405 7.20 29.90 21.55
CA TYR A 405 6.37 29.88 20.34
C TYR A 405 5.41 31.06 20.40
N ILE A 406 5.48 31.93 19.39
CA ILE A 406 4.58 33.08 19.26
C ILE A 406 3.28 32.65 18.60
N GLY A 407 3.36 31.79 17.58
CA GLY A 407 2.20 31.34 16.81
C GLY A 407 2.40 29.94 16.25
N ARG A 408 1.30 29.20 16.09
CA ARG A 408 1.24 27.89 15.43
C ARG A 408 0.17 27.98 14.35
N GLN A 409 0.53 27.60 13.13
CA GLN A 409 -0.42 27.56 12.03
C GLN A 409 -1.50 26.51 12.33
N SER A 410 -2.75 26.97 12.40
CA SER A 410 -3.95 26.19 12.79
C SER A 410 -4.94 26.01 11.64
N GLY A 411 -4.60 26.52 10.46
CA GLY A 411 -5.31 26.30 9.22
C GLY A 411 -4.46 26.53 7.99
N VAL A 412 -4.98 26.19 6.81
CA VAL A 412 -4.26 26.26 5.55
C VAL A 412 -5.14 26.72 4.40
N LEU A 413 -4.53 27.44 3.45
CA LEU A 413 -5.19 27.75 2.19
C LEU A 413 -4.91 26.67 1.15
N LEU A 414 -5.95 26.20 0.48
CA LEU A 414 -5.89 25.29 -0.66
C LEU A 414 -6.27 26.02 -1.95
N VAL A 415 -5.31 26.30 -2.82
CA VAL A 415 -5.56 26.93 -4.11
C VAL A 415 -5.81 25.87 -5.17
N ASN A 416 -7.07 25.73 -5.60
CA ASN A 416 -7.45 24.76 -6.62
C ASN A 416 -7.49 25.38 -8.01
N THR A 417 -6.89 24.69 -8.98
CA THR A 417 -6.89 25.08 -10.40
C THR A 417 -7.27 23.88 -11.29
N LEU A 418 -7.27 24.08 -12.60
CA LEU A 418 -7.32 23.01 -13.60
C LEU A 418 -5.97 22.96 -14.34
N ASN A 419 -5.07 22.08 -13.91
CA ASN A 419 -3.75 21.84 -14.51
C ASN A 419 -2.92 23.13 -14.72
N SER A 420 -3.11 24.15 -13.88
CA SER A 420 -2.38 25.42 -14.00
C SER A 420 -1.60 25.70 -12.72
N THR A 421 -0.28 25.53 -12.80
CA THR A 421 0.66 25.92 -11.73
C THR A 421 0.90 27.42 -11.68
N GLU A 422 0.75 28.12 -12.80
CA GLU A 422 1.00 29.57 -12.86
C GLU A 422 -0.02 30.37 -12.04
N ARG A 423 -1.31 30.02 -12.13
CA ARG A 423 -2.37 30.66 -11.34
C ARG A 423 -2.21 30.39 -9.85
N SER A 424 -1.96 29.13 -9.47
CA SER A 424 -1.78 28.79 -8.05
C SER A 424 -0.54 29.47 -7.49
N ASN A 425 0.59 29.44 -8.19
CA ASN A 425 1.82 30.12 -7.77
C ASN A 425 1.63 31.62 -7.57
N THR A 426 0.88 32.27 -8.46
CA THR A 426 0.60 33.71 -8.38
C THR A 426 -0.23 34.07 -7.14
N ILE A 427 -1.28 33.29 -6.86
CA ILE A 427 -2.14 33.50 -5.68
C ILE A 427 -1.34 33.23 -4.40
N GLN A 428 -0.62 32.11 -4.34
CA GLN A 428 0.18 31.74 -3.17
C GLN A 428 1.30 32.75 -2.89
N ALA A 429 1.89 33.35 -3.92
CA ALA A 429 2.86 34.43 -3.79
C ALA A 429 2.24 35.69 -3.16
N GLY A 430 1.04 36.08 -3.61
CA GLY A 430 0.30 37.21 -3.05
C GLY A 430 -0.09 36.98 -1.59
N VAL A 431 -0.61 35.79 -1.26
CA VAL A 431 -0.91 35.39 0.13
C VAL A 431 0.34 35.43 0.99
N SER A 432 1.44 34.86 0.51
CA SER A 432 2.71 34.86 1.23
C SER A 432 3.18 36.28 1.53
N ALA A 433 3.02 37.21 0.59
CA ALA A 433 3.39 38.60 0.80
C ALA A 433 2.50 39.29 1.86
N GLU A 434 1.18 39.07 1.82
CA GLU A 434 0.24 39.63 2.80
C GLU A 434 0.51 39.12 4.22
N VAL A 435 0.73 37.81 4.40
CA VAL A 435 1.01 37.22 5.71
C VAL A 435 2.37 37.67 6.26
N LEU A 436 3.40 37.78 5.41
CA LEU A 436 4.70 38.33 5.81
C LEU A 436 4.58 39.80 6.22
N ASP A 437 3.78 40.60 5.51
CA ASP A 437 3.52 41.99 5.87
C ASP A 437 2.82 42.12 7.23
N TYR A 438 1.83 41.26 7.53
CA TYR A 438 1.23 41.18 8.88
C TYR A 438 2.26 40.80 9.95
N PHE A 439 3.12 39.83 9.66
CA PHE A 439 4.18 39.41 10.57
C PHE A 439 5.16 40.55 10.87
N PHE A 440 5.62 41.29 9.86
CA PHE A 440 6.52 42.42 10.07
C PHE A 440 5.87 43.58 10.83
N LYS A 441 4.59 43.87 10.53
CA LYS A 441 3.81 44.85 11.31
C LYS A 441 3.68 44.45 12.78
N PHE A 442 3.46 43.17 13.07
CA PHE A 442 3.43 42.65 14.43
C PHE A 442 4.77 42.88 15.16
N LEU A 443 5.89 42.74 14.45
CA LEU A 443 7.23 43.02 14.98
C LEU A 443 7.60 44.51 15.00
N ASN A 444 6.72 45.42 14.57
CA ASN A 444 7.02 46.83 14.33
C ASN A 444 8.24 47.05 13.42
N PHE A 445 8.41 46.17 12.44
CA PHE A 445 9.50 46.21 11.46
C PHE A 445 8.93 46.49 10.07
N THR A 446 9.67 47.25 9.26
CA THR A 446 9.32 47.49 7.85
C THR A 446 10.47 46.97 6.99
N PRO A 447 10.26 45.90 6.19
CA PRO A 447 11.31 45.33 5.36
C PRO A 447 11.72 46.30 4.24
N GLY A 448 13.01 46.30 3.88
CA GLY A 448 13.51 47.08 2.77
C GLY A 448 12.97 46.60 1.40
N PRO A 449 13.08 47.41 0.33
CA PRO A 449 12.67 47.00 -1.03
C PRO A 449 13.36 45.73 -1.53
N GLU A 450 14.59 45.47 -1.07
CA GLU A 450 15.35 44.27 -1.43
C GLU A 450 14.65 42.97 -1.00
N PHE A 451 14.02 42.95 0.18
CA PHE A 451 13.25 41.80 0.66
C PHE A 451 12.20 41.35 -0.35
N TRP A 452 11.39 42.30 -0.84
CA TRP A 452 10.30 42.01 -1.77
C TRP A 452 10.81 41.58 -3.15
N ILE A 453 11.93 42.13 -3.60
CA ILE A 453 12.60 41.69 -4.85
C ILE A 453 13.06 40.22 -4.71
N LYS A 454 13.67 39.86 -3.58
CA LYS A 454 14.13 38.49 -3.29
C LYS A 454 12.96 37.51 -3.12
N HIS A 455 11.89 37.92 -2.44
CA HIS A 455 10.64 37.17 -2.33
C HIS A 455 10.06 36.85 -3.71
N GLN A 456 9.91 37.87 -4.55
CA GLN A 456 9.37 37.72 -5.90
C GLN A 456 10.27 36.82 -6.77
N PHE A 457 11.58 36.96 -6.67
CA PHE A 457 12.54 36.09 -7.36
C PHE A 457 12.33 34.61 -7.01
N LEU A 458 12.22 34.28 -5.72
CA LEU A 458 11.99 32.90 -5.28
C LEU A 458 10.66 32.34 -5.80
N TRP A 459 9.57 33.13 -5.76
CA TRP A 459 8.28 32.71 -6.29
C TRP A 459 8.28 32.53 -7.82
N SER A 460 9.08 33.32 -8.54
CA SER A 460 9.30 33.14 -9.98
C SER A 460 10.01 31.83 -10.28
N GLU A 461 11.11 31.53 -9.58
CA GLU A 461 11.87 30.29 -9.76
C GLU A 461 11.06 29.04 -9.35
N ASN A 462 10.27 29.15 -8.29
CA ASN A 462 9.32 28.12 -7.87
C ASN A 462 8.31 27.80 -8.98
N GLY A 463 7.60 28.82 -9.47
CA GLY A 463 6.60 28.66 -10.53
C GLY A 463 7.20 28.09 -11.81
N ALA A 464 8.37 28.59 -12.22
CA ALA A 464 9.08 28.09 -13.40
C ALA A 464 9.50 26.60 -13.26
N THR A 465 9.89 26.18 -12.06
CA THR A 465 10.29 24.79 -11.80
C THR A 465 9.09 23.84 -11.80
N LEU A 466 8.00 24.20 -11.11
CA LEU A 466 6.77 23.41 -11.10
C LEU A 466 6.14 23.31 -12.51
N GLN A 467 6.19 24.38 -13.29
CA GLN A 467 5.74 24.39 -14.69
C GLN A 467 6.59 23.45 -15.56
N ARG A 468 7.92 23.46 -15.44
CA ARG A 468 8.82 22.53 -16.16
C ARG A 468 8.53 21.07 -15.82
N MET A 469 8.15 20.76 -14.57
CA MET A 469 7.76 19.40 -14.18
C MET A 469 6.54 18.89 -14.95
N ILE A 470 5.53 19.75 -15.15
CA ILE A 470 4.34 19.43 -15.93
C ILE A 470 4.67 19.33 -17.42
N GLU A 471 5.34 20.33 -17.99
CA GLU A 471 5.71 20.35 -19.41
C GLU A 471 6.60 19.18 -19.81
N GLY A 472 7.48 18.74 -18.89
CA GLY A 472 8.28 17.55 -19.10
C GLY A 472 7.44 16.28 -19.25
N TYR A 473 6.24 16.22 -18.67
CA TYR A 473 5.42 15.01 -18.61
C TYR A 473 4.33 14.96 -19.72
N VAL A 474 3.91 16.13 -20.21
CA VAL A 474 2.88 16.25 -21.25
C VAL A 474 3.53 16.32 -22.65
N SER A 475 3.11 15.44 -23.57
CA SER A 475 3.62 15.46 -24.95
C SER A 475 3.07 16.66 -25.73
N LYS A 476 3.96 17.52 -26.25
CA LYS A 476 3.61 18.53 -27.27
C LYS A 476 3.55 17.85 -28.64
N LYS A 477 2.38 17.36 -29.08
CA LYS A 477 2.25 16.89 -30.48
C LYS A 477 2.19 18.06 -31.47
N THR A 478 3.29 18.16 -32.22
CA THR A 478 3.47 18.57 -33.63
C THR A 478 3.29 20.03 -34.06
N LYS A 479 4.42 20.61 -34.51
CA LYS A 479 4.51 21.55 -35.63
C LYS A 479 3.70 20.98 -36.81
N ASN A 480 2.76 21.74 -37.37
CA ASN A 480 2.34 21.56 -38.75
C ASN A 480 2.43 22.91 -39.48
N LYS A 481 3.08 22.84 -40.64
CA LYS A 481 3.30 23.92 -41.59
C LYS A 481 1.96 24.44 -42.16
N THR A 482 2.04 25.69 -42.64
CA THR A 482 1.23 26.33 -43.70
C THR A 482 -0.22 26.75 -43.39
N GLY A 483 -0.38 28.04 -43.08
CA GLY A 483 -1.01 29.00 -44.01
C GLY A 483 -2.49 28.82 -44.36
N GLY A 484 -3.39 29.13 -43.43
CA GLY A 484 -4.81 29.30 -43.74
C GLY A 484 -5.59 29.92 -42.57
N ILE A 485 -6.76 30.51 -42.85
CA ILE A 485 -7.67 31.13 -41.86
C ILE A 485 -8.03 30.15 -40.74
N VAL A 486 -8.18 28.86 -41.07
CA VAL A 486 -8.45 27.76 -40.12
C VAL A 486 -7.27 27.52 -39.16
N GLY A 487 -6.02 27.69 -39.61
CA GLY A 487 -4.83 27.57 -38.76
C GLY A 487 -4.73 28.66 -37.70
N LYS A 488 -5.16 29.89 -38.03
CA LYS A 488 -5.21 31.03 -37.08
C LYS A 488 -6.33 30.89 -36.03
N VAL A 489 -7.44 30.24 -36.39
CA VAL A 489 -8.55 29.95 -35.45
C VAL A 489 -8.20 28.77 -34.54
N ALA A 490 -7.50 27.75 -35.05
CA ALA A 490 -6.95 26.64 -34.27
C ALA A 490 -5.81 27.08 -33.31
N GLU A 491 -5.02 28.11 -33.67
CA GLU A 491 -4.04 28.72 -32.77
C GLU A 491 -4.69 29.49 -31.60
N ARG A 492 -5.82 30.16 -31.83
CA ARG A 492 -6.56 30.89 -30.78
C ARG A 492 -7.24 29.97 -29.76
N SER A 493 -7.62 28.76 -30.17
CA SER A 493 -8.25 27.75 -29.31
C SER A 493 -7.26 26.90 -28.50
N LYS A 494 -5.97 26.89 -28.86
CA LYS A 494 -4.89 26.22 -28.08
C LYS A 494 -4.52 26.92 -26.76
N LYS A 495 -5.00 28.14 -26.50
CA LYS A 495 -4.62 28.92 -25.31
C LYS A 495 -5.35 28.55 -24.01
N TYR A 496 -6.38 27.70 -24.05
CA TYR A 496 -7.30 27.58 -22.91
C TYR A 496 -7.50 26.19 -22.32
N VAL A 497 -6.95 25.15 -22.91
CA VAL A 497 -6.71 23.87 -22.23
C VAL A 497 -5.48 23.26 -22.89
N SER A 498 -4.29 23.39 -22.28
CA SER A 498 -3.19 22.49 -22.62
C SER A 498 -3.53 21.12 -22.02
N SER A 499 -4.51 20.45 -22.61
CA SER A 499 -4.85 19.10 -22.20
C SER A 499 -3.74 18.16 -22.65
N PRO A 500 -3.23 17.26 -21.80
CA PRO A 500 -2.30 16.23 -22.20
C PRO A 500 -3.00 15.22 -23.10
N SER A 501 -3.15 15.52 -24.39
CA SER A 501 -3.70 14.55 -25.36
C SER A 501 -2.74 13.37 -25.64
N SER A 502 -1.59 13.32 -24.97
CA SER A 502 -0.88 12.07 -24.70
C SER A 502 0.06 12.24 -23.51
N VAL A 503 -0.23 11.55 -22.41
CA VAL A 503 0.73 11.36 -21.32
C VAL A 503 1.96 10.65 -21.88
N ASN A 504 3.17 11.13 -21.53
CA ASN A 504 4.37 10.44 -21.93
C ASN A 504 4.53 9.13 -21.12
N VAL A 505 4.01 8.04 -21.67
CA VAL A 505 4.03 6.68 -21.08
C VAL A 505 5.44 6.28 -20.64
N SER A 506 6.48 6.69 -21.37
CA SER A 506 7.87 6.37 -21.01
C SER A 506 8.32 7.05 -19.71
N LYS A 507 7.82 8.25 -19.40
CA LYS A 507 8.15 8.98 -18.17
C LYS A 507 7.32 8.51 -16.99
N GLN A 508 6.04 8.17 -17.20
CA GLN A 508 5.27 7.51 -16.15
C GLN A 508 5.96 6.21 -15.72
N ASN A 509 6.39 5.39 -16.69
CA ASN A 509 7.12 4.16 -16.40
C ASN A 509 8.39 4.38 -15.56
N GLN A 510 8.98 5.58 -15.56
CA GLN A 510 10.12 5.93 -14.70
C GLN A 510 9.68 6.22 -13.27
N PHE A 511 8.56 6.92 -13.07
CA PHE A 511 7.96 7.14 -11.76
C PHE A 511 7.51 5.83 -11.13
N ASP A 512 6.78 4.99 -11.88
CA ASP A 512 6.31 3.70 -11.39
C ASP A 512 7.47 2.81 -10.95
N LYS A 513 8.59 2.84 -11.71
CA LYS A 513 9.82 2.13 -11.35
C LYS A 513 10.44 2.61 -10.04
N LEU A 514 10.50 3.93 -9.82
CA LEU A 514 11.05 4.52 -8.60
C LEU A 514 10.15 4.26 -7.39
N LEU A 515 8.83 4.38 -7.57
CA LEU A 515 7.82 4.21 -6.53
C LEU A 515 7.45 2.74 -6.27
N GLY A 516 8.01 1.79 -7.02
CA GLY A 516 7.73 0.36 -6.84
C GLY A 516 6.35 -0.08 -7.30
N GLN A 517 5.69 0.68 -8.18
CA GLN A 517 4.30 0.47 -8.60
C GLN A 517 4.15 -0.47 -9.81
N ARG A 518 5.22 -1.13 -10.27
CA ARG A 518 5.14 -2.07 -11.39
C ARG A 518 4.82 -3.48 -10.92
N ASP A 519 3.96 -4.19 -11.64
CA ASP A 519 3.56 -5.59 -11.37
C ASP A 519 4.73 -6.60 -11.24
N SER A 520 5.91 -6.25 -11.78
CA SER A 520 7.11 -7.10 -11.74
C SER A 520 8.13 -6.70 -10.68
N GLN A 521 7.87 -5.64 -9.91
CA GLN A 521 8.72 -5.22 -8.80
C GLN A 521 8.16 -5.77 -7.49
N SER A 522 9.07 -6.29 -6.66
CA SER A 522 8.77 -6.72 -5.29
C SER A 522 9.56 -5.85 -4.31
N PRO A 523 9.00 -5.50 -3.15
CA PRO A 523 9.75 -4.84 -2.08
C PRO A 523 10.91 -5.71 -1.62
N VAL A 524 12.03 -5.10 -1.26
CA VAL A 524 13.17 -5.82 -0.69
C VAL A 524 12.92 -6.02 0.81
N GLU A 525 12.95 -7.26 1.26
CA GLU A 525 12.83 -7.59 2.68
C GLU A 525 14.22 -7.49 3.34
N LEU A 526 14.33 -6.69 4.40
CA LEU A 526 15.58 -6.56 5.17
C LEU A 526 15.58 -7.58 6.31
N TYR A 527 16.52 -8.51 6.24
CA TYR A 527 16.70 -9.59 7.21
C TYR A 527 17.69 -9.17 8.31
N ASP A 528 17.23 -9.21 9.56
CA ASP A 528 18.05 -8.99 10.77
C ASP A 528 18.08 -10.30 11.59
N PRO A 529 19.23 -11.00 11.70
CA PRO A 529 19.34 -12.26 12.43
C PRO A 529 18.96 -12.16 13.92
N ILE A 530 19.15 -11.00 14.56
CA ILE A 530 18.77 -10.79 15.96
C ILE A 530 17.25 -10.75 16.06
N HIS A 531 16.59 -10.14 15.09
CA HIS A 531 15.14 -10.05 15.05
C HIS A 531 14.46 -11.43 15.00
N ASP A 532 14.97 -12.37 14.20
CA ASP A 532 14.44 -13.75 14.17
C ASP A 532 14.49 -14.43 15.53
N PHE A 533 15.60 -14.27 16.26
CA PHE A 533 15.72 -14.79 17.63
C PHE A 533 14.68 -14.13 18.55
N VAL A 534 14.52 -12.82 18.45
CA VAL A 534 13.55 -12.08 19.25
C VAL A 534 12.12 -12.52 18.93
N LEU A 535 11.77 -12.72 17.66
CA LEU A 535 10.46 -13.25 17.26
C LEU A 535 10.20 -14.63 17.85
N ALA A 536 11.20 -15.53 17.80
CA ALA A 536 11.08 -16.87 18.37
C ALA A 536 10.92 -16.85 19.90
N GLU A 537 11.62 -15.95 20.60
CA GLU A 537 11.49 -15.79 22.05
C GLU A 537 10.19 -15.06 22.46
N LEU A 538 9.72 -14.11 21.65
CA LEU A 538 8.41 -13.47 21.84
C LEU A 538 7.29 -14.49 21.71
N GLU A 539 7.37 -15.41 20.75
CA GLU A 539 6.39 -16.48 20.60
C GLU A 539 6.31 -17.37 21.86
N LYS A 540 7.45 -17.64 22.51
CA LYS A 540 7.48 -18.38 23.79
C LYS A 540 6.91 -17.59 24.98
N LYS A 541 6.84 -16.26 24.87
CA LYS A 541 6.35 -15.35 25.91
C LYS A 541 4.99 -14.73 25.58
N ALA A 542 4.28 -15.26 24.57
CA ALA A 542 3.01 -14.73 24.10
C ALA A 542 2.00 -14.52 25.25
N ASP A 543 1.89 -15.47 26.17
CA ASP A 543 0.97 -15.41 27.32
C ASP A 543 1.17 -14.19 28.24
N VAL A 544 2.34 -13.53 28.18
CA VAL A 544 2.65 -12.36 29.01
C VAL A 544 2.04 -11.07 28.44
N PHE A 545 1.88 -11.00 27.12
CA PHE A 545 1.40 -9.81 26.43
C PHE A 545 0.11 -10.04 25.65
N THR A 546 -0.48 -11.23 25.69
CA THR A 546 -1.74 -11.52 25.01
C THR A 546 -2.93 -11.29 25.93
N ILE A 547 -3.95 -10.61 25.41
CA ILE A 547 -5.27 -10.44 26.02
C ILE A 547 -6.30 -11.14 25.15
N THR A 548 -7.12 -11.99 25.76
CA THR A 548 -8.23 -12.64 25.07
C THR A 548 -9.46 -11.72 25.04
N LYS A 549 -10.08 -11.60 23.87
CA LYS A 549 -11.32 -10.85 23.64
C LYS A 549 -12.33 -11.68 22.87
N ASP A 550 -13.57 -11.72 23.35
CA ASP A 550 -14.69 -12.33 22.65
C ASP A 550 -15.35 -11.32 21.70
N VAL A 551 -15.68 -11.77 20.48
CA VAL A 551 -16.25 -10.95 19.41
C VAL A 551 -17.41 -11.71 18.75
N GLN A 552 -18.57 -11.06 18.65
CA GLN A 552 -19.74 -11.56 17.95
C GLN A 552 -19.76 -11.00 16.51
N ILE A 553 -19.77 -11.89 15.52
CA ILE A 553 -19.75 -11.53 14.10
C ILE A 553 -21.01 -12.07 13.43
N TRP A 554 -21.82 -11.18 12.87
CA TRP A 554 -22.94 -11.55 12.02
C TRP A 554 -22.52 -11.47 10.55
N THR A 555 -22.86 -12.48 9.77
CA THR A 555 -22.67 -12.45 8.31
C THR A 555 -23.95 -12.82 7.60
N GLY A 556 -24.19 -12.26 6.41
CA GLY A 556 -25.36 -12.61 5.62
C GLY A 556 -25.15 -12.41 4.12
N THR A 557 -25.93 -13.14 3.33
CA THR A 557 -25.97 -13.00 1.87
C THR A 557 -27.40 -12.94 1.35
N PHE A 558 -27.63 -12.14 0.31
CA PHE A 558 -28.92 -12.08 -0.35
C PHE A 558 -28.83 -11.62 -1.81
N ASN A 559 -29.22 -12.51 -2.73
CA ASN A 559 -29.50 -12.12 -4.10
C ASN A 559 -30.83 -11.35 -4.17
N VAL A 560 -30.77 -10.04 -4.42
CA VAL A 560 -31.93 -9.13 -4.38
C VAL A 560 -32.65 -9.00 -5.73
N ASN A 561 -32.16 -9.70 -6.76
CA ASN A 561 -32.77 -9.76 -8.10
C ASN A 561 -33.19 -8.38 -8.65
N ALA A 562 -32.24 -7.44 -8.60
CA ALA A 562 -32.33 -6.06 -9.04
C ALA A 562 -33.49 -5.25 -8.42
N THR A 563 -33.94 -5.63 -7.22
CA THR A 563 -35.06 -4.99 -6.53
C THR A 563 -34.57 -4.13 -5.37
N GLN A 564 -34.95 -2.85 -5.33
CA GLN A 564 -34.79 -1.99 -4.15
C GLN A 564 -36.01 -2.17 -3.26
N TYR A 565 -35.81 -2.70 -2.04
CA TYR A 565 -36.90 -3.05 -1.14
C TYR A 565 -36.94 -2.12 0.08
N ASP A 566 -38.01 -1.32 0.16
CA ASP A 566 -38.25 -0.39 1.28
C ASP A 566 -38.91 -1.03 2.50
N GLY A 567 -39.37 -2.29 2.41
CA GLY A 567 -40.05 -2.99 3.51
C GLY A 567 -39.12 -3.46 4.63
N ASP A 568 -39.65 -4.24 5.56
CA ASP A 568 -38.90 -4.63 6.77
C ASP A 568 -37.85 -5.71 6.48
N LEU A 569 -36.64 -5.52 7.03
CA LEU A 569 -35.52 -6.47 6.96
C LEU A 569 -35.10 -6.95 8.37
N THR A 570 -35.83 -6.57 9.42
CA THR A 570 -35.45 -6.80 10.82
C THR A 570 -35.28 -8.28 11.13
N SER A 571 -36.15 -9.14 10.60
CA SER A 571 -36.09 -10.59 10.77
C SER A 571 -34.82 -11.24 10.22
N TRP A 572 -34.13 -10.59 9.27
CA TRP A 572 -32.86 -11.08 8.76
C TRP A 572 -31.71 -10.85 9.75
N PHE A 573 -31.64 -9.67 10.36
CA PHE A 573 -30.57 -9.31 11.29
C PHE A 573 -30.85 -9.77 12.73
N PHE A 574 -32.13 -9.88 13.08
CA PHE A 574 -32.61 -10.23 14.42
C PHE A 574 -33.64 -11.36 14.31
N PRO A 575 -33.20 -12.61 14.05
CA PRO A 575 -34.09 -13.74 13.78
C PRO A 575 -34.95 -14.17 14.98
N TYR A 576 -34.60 -13.73 16.19
CA TYR A 576 -35.37 -13.95 17.41
C TYR A 576 -35.96 -12.62 17.91
N PRO A 577 -37.24 -12.32 17.61
CA PRO A 577 -37.88 -11.06 17.99
C PRO A 577 -37.85 -10.78 19.50
N ASP A 578 -37.89 -11.83 20.31
CA ASP A 578 -37.91 -11.75 21.77
C ASP A 578 -36.52 -11.55 22.40
N LYS A 579 -35.45 -11.62 21.60
CA LYS A 579 -34.05 -11.50 22.04
C LYS A 579 -33.25 -10.65 21.07
N TYR A 580 -33.12 -9.36 21.39
CA TYR A 580 -32.18 -8.51 20.68
C TYR A 580 -30.75 -8.99 20.92
N GLN A 581 -30.04 -9.34 19.84
CA GLN A 581 -28.65 -9.74 19.88
C GLN A 581 -27.75 -8.61 19.38
N GLU A 582 -26.69 -8.33 20.14
CA GLU A 582 -25.64 -7.40 19.75
C GLU A 582 -24.53 -8.14 19.01
N TYR A 583 -24.01 -7.50 17.96
CA TYR A 583 -22.90 -7.96 17.17
C TYR A 583 -21.81 -6.88 17.21
N ASP A 584 -20.55 -7.27 17.27
CA ASP A 584 -19.44 -6.33 17.15
C ASP A 584 -19.19 -5.97 15.68
N VAL A 585 -19.38 -6.94 14.78
CA VAL A 585 -19.20 -6.80 13.33
C VAL A 585 -20.38 -7.41 12.59
N VAL A 586 -20.90 -6.73 11.58
CA VAL A 586 -21.97 -7.21 10.69
C VAL A 586 -21.49 -7.10 9.25
N ALA A 587 -21.33 -8.21 8.54
CA ALA A 587 -20.90 -8.25 7.15
C ALA A 587 -21.99 -8.80 6.22
N ILE A 588 -22.32 -8.05 5.16
CA ILE A 588 -23.42 -8.34 4.26
C ILE A 588 -22.92 -8.43 2.82
N GLY A 589 -23.24 -9.54 2.15
CA GLY A 589 -23.11 -9.68 0.70
C GLY A 589 -24.46 -9.58 0.01
N LEU A 590 -24.59 -8.69 -0.98
CA LEU A 590 -25.77 -8.62 -1.83
C LEU A 590 -25.39 -8.94 -3.27
N GLU A 591 -26.22 -9.70 -3.95
CA GLU A 591 -26.04 -10.09 -5.35
C GLU A 591 -27.20 -9.58 -6.22
N GLU A 592 -26.90 -9.35 -7.49
CA GLU A 592 -27.82 -8.75 -8.46
C GLU A 592 -28.45 -7.43 -7.99
N VAL A 593 -27.72 -6.57 -7.27
CA VAL A 593 -28.28 -5.25 -6.88
C VAL A 593 -28.66 -4.37 -8.08
N VAL A 594 -28.12 -4.67 -9.27
CA VAL A 594 -28.45 -4.02 -10.56
C VAL A 594 -28.93 -5.03 -11.59
N GLU A 595 -29.83 -4.60 -12.46
CA GLU A 595 -30.26 -5.36 -13.63
C GLU A 595 -29.10 -5.54 -14.63
N LEU A 596 -28.75 -6.79 -14.91
CA LEU A 596 -27.58 -7.18 -15.68
C LEU A 596 -27.81 -7.02 -17.20
N SER A 597 -27.87 -5.78 -17.70
CA SER A 597 -27.80 -5.48 -19.14
C SER A 597 -26.40 -4.99 -19.55
N PRO A 598 -25.88 -5.35 -20.74
CA PRO A 598 -24.54 -4.92 -21.18
C PRO A 598 -24.30 -3.40 -21.17
N GLY A 599 -25.37 -2.60 -21.33
CA GLY A 599 -25.31 -1.13 -21.27
C GLY A 599 -25.26 -0.56 -19.84
N LYS A 600 -25.98 -1.16 -18.87
CA LYS A 600 -26.00 -0.72 -17.47
C LYS A 600 -24.75 -1.16 -16.67
N MET A 601 -23.96 -2.09 -17.19
CA MET A 601 -22.70 -2.53 -16.55
C MET A 601 -21.52 -1.56 -16.73
N LEU A 602 -21.59 -0.64 -17.71
CA LEU A 602 -20.54 0.34 -17.99
C LEU A 602 -20.69 1.61 -17.13
N ASN A 603 -21.90 1.91 -16.67
CA ASN A 603 -22.26 3.03 -15.79
C ASN A 603 -22.98 2.49 -14.55
N ILE A 604 -22.22 2.05 -13.54
CA ILE A 604 -22.79 1.60 -12.26
C ILE A 604 -23.43 2.81 -11.58
N ASP A 605 -24.75 2.76 -11.39
CA ASP A 605 -25.49 3.78 -10.65
C ASP A 605 -25.19 3.65 -9.15
N ALA A 606 -24.49 4.64 -8.60
CA ALA A 606 -24.14 4.68 -7.19
C ALA A 606 -25.37 4.79 -6.26
N SER A 607 -26.53 5.24 -6.78
CA SER A 607 -27.76 5.39 -5.99
C SER A 607 -28.23 4.08 -5.37
N ILE A 608 -28.00 2.95 -6.07
CA ILE A 608 -28.39 1.61 -5.62
C ILE A 608 -27.54 1.16 -4.43
N LYS A 609 -26.24 1.42 -4.50
CA LYS A 609 -25.32 1.15 -3.39
C LYS A 609 -25.73 1.94 -2.15
N ILE A 610 -25.94 3.25 -2.32
CA ILE A 610 -26.32 4.18 -1.25
C ILE A 610 -27.67 3.79 -0.63
N PHE A 611 -28.62 3.36 -1.47
CA PHE A 611 -29.90 2.84 -1.01
C PHE A 611 -29.71 1.69 -0.01
N TRP A 612 -28.95 0.67 -0.39
CA TRP A 612 -28.71 -0.51 0.46
C TRP A 612 -27.89 -0.16 1.71
N GLU A 613 -26.89 0.70 1.59
CA GLU A 613 -26.13 1.22 2.74
C GLU A 613 -27.05 1.88 3.78
N LYS A 614 -27.91 2.80 3.32
CA LYS A 614 -28.86 3.50 4.18
C LYS A 614 -29.88 2.55 4.78
N LYS A 615 -30.51 1.71 3.95
CA LYS A 615 -31.57 0.79 4.37
C LYS A 615 -31.07 -0.19 5.45
N ILE A 616 -29.92 -0.80 5.23
CA ILE A 616 -29.34 -1.74 6.20
C ILE A 616 -28.93 -1.00 7.48
N LYS A 617 -28.34 0.20 7.36
CA LYS A 617 -27.99 1.02 8.53
C LYS A 617 -29.22 1.34 9.38
N GLU A 618 -30.32 1.73 8.76
CA GLU A 618 -31.58 2.04 9.44
C GLU A 618 -32.15 0.79 10.13
N THR A 619 -32.13 -0.37 9.46
CA THR A 619 -32.59 -1.63 10.06
C THR A 619 -31.74 -2.06 11.25
N LEU A 620 -30.41 -1.98 11.16
CA LEU A 620 -29.51 -2.35 12.27
C LEU A 620 -29.72 -1.46 13.51
N ASN A 621 -30.06 -0.19 13.30
CA ASN A 621 -30.20 0.83 14.35
C ASN A 621 -31.65 1.06 14.81
N TRP A 622 -32.60 0.21 14.41
CA TRP A 622 -34.03 0.51 14.61
C TRP A 622 -34.49 0.45 16.08
N PHE A 623 -33.85 -0.38 16.93
CA PHE A 623 -34.48 -0.86 18.18
C PHE A 623 -33.89 -0.35 19.50
N LYS A 624 -32.65 0.19 19.55
CA LYS A 624 -31.95 0.36 20.84
C LYS A 624 -31.20 1.67 21.03
N GLU A 625 -31.55 2.42 22.07
CA GLU A 625 -30.73 3.50 22.63
C GLU A 625 -29.43 2.93 23.21
N GLY A 626 -28.28 3.49 22.81
CA GLY A 626 -26.95 3.13 23.34
C GLY A 626 -26.19 2.04 22.57
N CYS A 627 -26.76 1.45 21.51
CA CYS A 627 -26.04 0.55 20.59
C CYS A 627 -26.25 1.03 19.15
N SER A 628 -25.23 1.66 18.58
CA SER A 628 -25.25 2.18 17.20
C SER A 628 -24.23 1.45 16.33
N TYR A 629 -24.64 1.12 15.11
CA TYR A 629 -23.82 0.55 14.05
C TYR A 629 -23.51 1.59 12.99
N THR A 630 -22.24 1.68 12.64
CA THR A 630 -21.76 2.53 11.56
C THR A 630 -21.19 1.69 10.44
N LEU A 631 -21.45 2.09 9.20
CA LEU A 631 -20.88 1.48 8.02
C LEU A 631 -19.36 1.73 8.04
N LEU A 632 -18.58 0.66 8.21
CA LEU A 632 -17.13 0.73 8.13
C LEU A 632 -16.68 0.89 6.68
N LYS A 633 -17.20 0.03 5.80
CA LYS A 633 -16.83 0.03 4.39
C LYS A 633 -17.88 -0.69 3.54
N SER A 634 -18.03 -0.23 2.31
CA SER A 634 -18.83 -0.89 1.28
C SER A 634 -18.10 -0.84 -0.06
N GLU A 635 -18.21 -1.91 -0.83
CA GLU A 635 -17.54 -2.06 -2.12
C GLU A 635 -18.43 -2.80 -3.12
N GLN A 636 -18.41 -2.38 -4.39
CA GLN A 636 -19.31 -2.92 -5.41
C GLN A 636 -18.56 -3.35 -6.67
N LEU A 637 -18.94 -4.51 -7.21
CA LEU A 637 -18.53 -5.00 -8.52
C LEU A 637 -19.76 -5.40 -9.33
N GLY A 638 -20.20 -4.53 -10.23
CA GLY A 638 -21.40 -4.77 -11.02
C GLY A 638 -22.62 -5.01 -10.12
N GLY A 639 -23.19 -6.21 -10.17
CA GLY A 639 -24.31 -6.62 -9.32
C GLY A 639 -23.94 -7.10 -7.92
N ILE A 640 -22.66 -7.15 -7.56
CA ILE A 640 -22.19 -7.68 -6.27
C ILE A 640 -21.86 -6.50 -5.37
N LEU A 641 -22.44 -6.45 -4.18
CA LEU A 641 -22.18 -5.41 -3.17
C LEU A 641 -21.80 -6.08 -1.85
N ASN A 642 -20.66 -5.70 -1.29
CA ASN A 642 -20.21 -6.15 0.02
C ASN A 642 -20.25 -4.95 0.98
N LEU A 643 -20.84 -5.11 2.16
CA LEU A 643 -20.96 -4.08 3.19
C LEU A 643 -20.48 -4.64 4.53
N VAL A 644 -19.67 -3.88 5.26
CA VAL A 644 -19.24 -4.22 6.61
C VAL A 644 -19.61 -3.06 7.54
N PHE A 645 -20.39 -3.37 8.57
CA PHE A 645 -20.75 -2.48 9.66
C PHE A 645 -20.06 -2.93 10.94
N VAL A 646 -19.76 -1.97 11.81
CA VAL A 646 -19.19 -2.21 13.13
C VAL A 646 -19.99 -1.44 14.18
N GLN A 647 -20.10 -2.02 15.37
CA GLN A 647 -20.67 -1.31 16.52
C GLN A 647 -19.72 -0.15 16.90
N GLU A 648 -20.27 1.01 17.27
CA GLU A 648 -19.46 2.22 17.51
C GLU A 648 -18.38 2.05 18.57
N LYS A 649 -18.64 1.26 19.63
CA LYS A 649 -17.65 0.92 20.66
C LYS A 649 -16.49 0.08 20.14
N GLY A 650 -16.66 -0.60 19.00
CA GLY A 650 -15.66 -1.45 18.38
C GLY A 650 -14.60 -0.69 17.59
N PHE A 651 -14.79 0.60 17.28
CA PHE A 651 -13.88 1.38 16.43
C PHE A 651 -12.45 1.47 16.98
N GLU A 652 -12.25 1.43 18.30
CA GLU A 652 -10.91 1.49 18.90
C GLU A 652 -10.01 0.30 18.52
N TYR A 653 -10.62 -0.80 18.07
CA TYR A 653 -9.92 -2.00 17.63
C TYR A 653 -9.70 -2.00 16.11
N ILE A 654 -10.48 -1.22 15.36
CA ILE A 654 -10.42 -1.22 13.89
C ILE A 654 -9.25 -0.38 13.39
N GLY A 655 -8.33 -1.04 12.69
CA GLY A 655 -7.21 -0.45 11.98
C GLY A 655 -7.45 -0.37 10.47
N ASN A 656 -6.42 -0.67 9.68
CA ASN A 656 -6.45 -0.53 8.22
C ASN A 656 -7.67 -1.25 7.60
N VAL A 657 -8.33 -0.54 6.68
CA VAL A 657 -9.43 -1.10 5.90
C VAL A 657 -9.06 -1.07 4.42
N GLU A 658 -9.08 -2.24 3.79
CA GLU A 658 -8.68 -2.43 2.41
C GLU A 658 -9.78 -3.13 1.61
N THR A 659 -9.86 -2.84 0.31
CA THR A 659 -10.81 -3.52 -0.58
C THR A 659 -10.11 -4.11 -1.78
N SER A 660 -10.67 -5.20 -2.29
CA SER A 660 -10.21 -5.87 -3.50
C SER A 660 -11.39 -6.47 -4.23
N PHE A 661 -11.29 -6.63 -5.54
CA PHE A 661 -12.32 -7.30 -6.32
C PHE A 661 -11.70 -8.08 -7.47
N LYS A 662 -12.42 -9.11 -7.92
CA LYS A 662 -12.02 -9.93 -9.06
C LYS A 662 -13.21 -10.26 -9.94
N LYS A 663 -13.13 -9.85 -11.21
CA LYS A 663 -14.09 -10.20 -12.26
C LYS A 663 -13.85 -11.63 -12.77
N THR A 664 -14.92 -12.39 -12.95
CA THR A 664 -14.88 -13.73 -13.57
C THR A 664 -15.80 -13.84 -14.78
N GLY A 665 -16.76 -12.93 -14.95
CA GLY A 665 -17.68 -12.90 -16.09
C GLY A 665 -16.99 -12.77 -17.44
N PHE A 666 -17.44 -13.53 -18.45
CA PHE A 666 -16.91 -13.53 -19.82
C PHE A 666 -15.36 -13.61 -19.87
N ARG A 667 -14.78 -14.61 -19.19
CA ARG A 667 -13.31 -14.79 -19.04
C ARG A 667 -12.60 -13.59 -18.38
N GLY A 668 -13.27 -12.92 -17.46
CA GLY A 668 -12.73 -11.78 -16.69
C GLY A 668 -12.98 -10.40 -17.32
N ILE A 669 -13.69 -10.32 -18.44
CA ILE A 669 -14.02 -9.06 -19.14
C ILE A 669 -15.27 -8.40 -18.51
N SER A 670 -16.26 -9.19 -18.11
CA SER A 670 -17.54 -8.69 -17.58
C SER A 670 -17.58 -8.66 -16.06
N ALA A 671 -18.25 -7.65 -15.49
CA ALA A 671 -18.42 -7.45 -14.06
C ALA A 671 -19.69 -8.12 -13.47
N ASN A 672 -20.36 -8.97 -14.23
CA ASN A 672 -21.62 -9.62 -13.83
C ASN A 672 -21.45 -10.82 -12.89
N LYS A 673 -20.23 -11.34 -12.80
CA LYS A 673 -19.80 -12.45 -11.93
C LYS A 673 -18.40 -12.15 -11.42
N GLY A 674 -18.12 -12.56 -10.19
CA GLY A 674 -16.87 -12.25 -9.54
C GLY A 674 -16.94 -12.31 -8.03
N GLY A 675 -15.97 -11.69 -7.39
CA GLY A 675 -15.93 -11.53 -5.94
C GLY A 675 -15.46 -10.14 -5.52
N VAL A 676 -15.99 -9.65 -4.41
CA VAL A 676 -15.62 -8.39 -3.75
C VAL A 676 -15.22 -8.70 -2.32
N ALA A 677 -14.08 -8.19 -1.89
CA ALA A 677 -13.55 -8.41 -0.57
C ALA A 677 -13.30 -7.09 0.16
N ILE A 678 -13.65 -7.08 1.45
CA ILE A 678 -13.33 -6.04 2.42
C ILE A 678 -12.47 -6.68 3.50
N ALA A 679 -11.25 -6.18 3.63
CA ALA A 679 -10.28 -6.61 4.62
C ALA A 679 -10.19 -5.55 5.73
N VAL A 680 -10.15 -6.01 6.97
CA VAL A 680 -10.14 -5.16 8.16
C VAL A 680 -9.12 -5.68 9.16
N ASP A 681 -8.21 -4.84 9.59
CA ASP A 681 -7.39 -5.13 10.77
C ASP A 681 -8.29 -4.90 12.01
N TYR A 682 -8.74 -5.96 12.68
CA TYR A 682 -9.53 -5.86 13.91
C TYR A 682 -8.65 -5.63 15.15
N SER A 683 -7.35 -5.78 15.01
CA SER A 683 -6.36 -5.28 15.97
C SER A 683 -5.01 -5.21 15.26
N SER A 684 -3.96 -4.84 15.98
CA SER A 684 -2.58 -4.89 15.48
C SER A 684 -2.12 -6.30 15.07
N SER A 685 -2.74 -7.37 15.60
CA SER A 685 -2.34 -8.76 15.38
C SER A 685 -3.40 -9.65 14.71
N ILE A 686 -4.64 -9.17 14.54
CA ILE A 686 -5.76 -9.98 14.01
C ILE A 686 -6.45 -9.26 12.86
N ARG A 687 -6.59 -9.97 11.72
CA ARG A 687 -7.12 -9.42 10.48
C ARG A 687 -8.24 -10.28 9.92
N PHE A 688 -9.35 -9.65 9.60
CA PHE A 688 -10.54 -10.27 9.02
C PHE A 688 -10.65 -9.95 7.53
N CYS A 689 -11.19 -10.88 6.76
CA CYS A 689 -11.51 -10.69 5.36
C CYS A 689 -12.93 -11.18 5.07
N PHE A 690 -13.80 -10.26 4.64
CA PHE A 690 -15.18 -10.53 4.27
C PHE A 690 -15.27 -10.52 2.75
N ILE A 691 -15.65 -11.64 2.13
CA ILE A 691 -15.71 -11.82 0.69
C ILE A 691 -17.16 -12.14 0.30
N THR A 692 -17.70 -11.37 -0.65
CA THR A 692 -18.98 -11.66 -1.30
C THR A 692 -18.72 -12.13 -2.72
N SER A 693 -19.41 -13.14 -3.22
CA SER A 693 -19.25 -13.59 -4.60
C SER A 693 -20.55 -14.00 -5.27
N HIS A 694 -20.62 -13.73 -6.57
CA HIS A 694 -21.66 -14.25 -7.44
C HIS A 694 -20.99 -15.10 -8.52
N LEU A 695 -21.16 -16.42 -8.43
CA LEU A 695 -20.50 -17.39 -9.32
C LEU A 695 -21.39 -17.79 -10.51
N ALA A 696 -20.82 -18.52 -11.47
CA ALA A 696 -21.49 -18.90 -12.71
C ALA A 696 -22.81 -19.65 -12.47
N ALA A 697 -23.88 -19.15 -13.09
CA ALA A 697 -25.20 -19.76 -13.05
C ALA A 697 -25.31 -20.96 -14.01
N GLY A 698 -26.34 -21.79 -13.81
CA GLY A 698 -26.66 -22.94 -14.66
C GLY A 698 -26.38 -24.28 -13.99
N HIS A 699 -27.29 -25.23 -14.15
CA HIS A 699 -27.28 -26.48 -13.38
C HIS A 699 -26.02 -27.33 -13.62
N HIS A 700 -25.57 -27.44 -14.87
CA HIS A 700 -24.39 -28.24 -15.25
C HIS A 700 -23.04 -27.49 -15.15
N ASN A 701 -23.02 -26.22 -14.77
CA ASN A 701 -21.81 -25.38 -14.81
C ASN A 701 -20.92 -25.49 -13.56
N VAL A 702 -20.80 -26.70 -12.99
CA VAL A 702 -20.01 -26.96 -11.77
C VAL A 702 -18.54 -26.58 -11.98
N ASP A 703 -17.95 -27.01 -13.10
CA ASP A 703 -16.56 -26.68 -13.45
C ASP A 703 -16.35 -25.19 -13.62
N GLU A 704 -17.31 -24.46 -14.19
CA GLU A 704 -17.20 -23.01 -14.36
C GLU A 704 -17.24 -22.30 -13.00
N ARG A 705 -18.10 -22.73 -12.06
CA ARG A 705 -18.12 -22.22 -10.68
C ARG A 705 -16.81 -22.48 -9.96
N HIS A 706 -16.25 -23.67 -10.11
CA HIS A 706 -14.94 -24.01 -9.58
C HIS A 706 -13.82 -23.12 -10.15
N GLN A 707 -13.83 -22.86 -11.47
CA GLN A 707 -12.88 -21.93 -12.09
C GLN A 707 -13.08 -20.49 -11.62
N ASN A 708 -14.34 -20.08 -11.37
CA ASN A 708 -14.66 -18.76 -10.81
C ASN A 708 -14.08 -18.63 -9.40
N TYR A 709 -14.30 -19.64 -8.53
CA TYR A 709 -13.68 -19.73 -7.21
C TYR A 709 -12.14 -19.60 -7.30
N LYS A 710 -11.48 -20.41 -8.14
CA LYS A 710 -10.02 -20.38 -8.33
C LYS A 710 -9.54 -19.01 -8.80
N ALA A 711 -10.26 -18.37 -9.72
CA ALA A 711 -9.93 -17.05 -10.22
C ALA A 711 -10.05 -15.97 -9.13
N ILE A 712 -11.08 -16.03 -8.28
CA ILE A 712 -11.29 -15.09 -7.17
C ILE A 712 -10.24 -15.31 -6.08
N ALA A 713 -10.08 -16.54 -5.59
CA ALA A 713 -9.13 -16.89 -4.55
C ALA A 713 -7.69 -16.49 -4.90
N ASN A 714 -7.29 -16.70 -6.16
CA ASN A 714 -5.95 -16.34 -6.64
C ASN A 714 -5.85 -14.89 -7.15
N GLY A 715 -6.97 -14.22 -7.40
CA GLY A 715 -7.02 -12.92 -8.06
C GLY A 715 -7.27 -11.73 -7.14
N LEU A 716 -7.86 -11.95 -5.96
CA LEU A 716 -8.01 -10.91 -4.94
C LEU A 716 -6.63 -10.55 -4.39
N ARG A 717 -6.26 -9.27 -4.52
CA ARG A 717 -5.01 -8.69 -4.05
C ARG A 717 -5.26 -7.37 -3.34
N PHE A 718 -4.59 -7.20 -2.23
CA PHE A 718 -4.68 -6.08 -1.31
C PHE A 718 -3.36 -5.28 -1.34
N ARG A 719 -3.20 -4.25 -0.50
CA ARG A 719 -1.97 -3.45 -0.45
C ARG A 719 -0.76 -4.35 -0.15
N HIS A 720 0.40 -3.93 -0.67
CA HIS A 720 1.65 -4.71 -0.59
C HIS A 720 1.54 -6.12 -1.21
N ASN A 721 0.61 -6.31 -2.15
CA ASN A 721 0.36 -7.58 -2.84
C ASN A 721 -0.10 -8.71 -1.89
N LYS A 722 -0.68 -8.38 -0.72
CA LYS A 722 -1.33 -9.32 0.19
C LYS A 722 -2.45 -10.08 -0.54
N SER A 723 -2.57 -11.36 -0.26
CA SER A 723 -3.60 -12.27 -0.78
C SER A 723 -4.61 -12.63 0.32
N ILE A 724 -5.71 -13.32 -0.03
CA ILE A 724 -6.68 -13.80 0.97
C ILE A 724 -6.05 -14.74 2.01
N ARG A 725 -4.90 -15.37 1.71
CA ARG A 725 -4.23 -16.30 2.63
C ARG A 725 -3.50 -15.62 3.77
N ASP A 726 -3.28 -14.31 3.64
CA ASP A 726 -2.57 -13.48 4.60
C ASP A 726 -3.50 -12.97 5.71
N PHE A 727 -4.79 -13.32 5.70
CA PHE A 727 -5.76 -12.94 6.73
C PHE A 727 -5.99 -14.08 7.74
N ASP A 728 -6.24 -13.70 8.98
CA ASP A 728 -6.36 -14.62 10.11
C ASP A 728 -7.72 -15.32 10.12
N CYS A 729 -8.78 -14.61 9.72
CA CYS A 729 -10.13 -15.15 9.57
C CYS A 729 -10.78 -14.66 8.27
N ILE A 730 -11.40 -15.57 7.53
CA ILE A 730 -12.05 -15.29 6.25
C ILE A 730 -13.51 -15.71 6.34
N PHE A 731 -14.41 -14.83 5.96
CA PHE A 731 -15.84 -15.12 5.77
C PHE A 731 -16.15 -14.96 4.29
N TRP A 732 -16.57 -16.03 3.63
CA TRP A 732 -16.88 -16.02 2.21
C TRP A 732 -18.35 -16.37 2.01
N VAL A 733 -19.12 -15.36 1.60
CA VAL A 733 -20.57 -15.46 1.42
C VAL A 733 -20.95 -15.21 -0.03
N GLY A 734 -22.13 -15.66 -0.43
CA GLY A 734 -22.76 -15.17 -1.65
C GLY A 734 -23.69 -16.14 -2.34
N ASP A 735 -24.20 -15.72 -3.50
CA ASP A 735 -24.83 -16.60 -4.49
C ASP A 735 -23.74 -17.38 -5.26
N PHE A 736 -23.37 -18.53 -4.69
CA PHE A 736 -22.41 -19.44 -5.30
C PHE A 736 -23.02 -20.28 -6.42
N ASN A 737 -24.34 -20.22 -6.61
CA ASN A 737 -25.05 -20.83 -7.73
C ASN A 737 -24.89 -22.37 -7.87
N PHE A 738 -24.35 -23.06 -6.86
CA PHE A 738 -24.34 -24.52 -6.82
C PHE A 738 -25.78 -25.04 -6.66
N ARG A 739 -26.05 -26.22 -7.24
CA ARG A 739 -27.40 -26.78 -7.34
C ARG A 739 -27.49 -28.13 -6.64
N ILE A 740 -28.72 -28.61 -6.48
CA ILE A 740 -29.01 -30.00 -6.12
C ILE A 740 -29.01 -30.83 -7.40
N ASP A 741 -28.19 -31.86 -7.44
CA ASP A 741 -28.00 -32.75 -8.59
C ASP A 741 -29.00 -33.91 -8.57
N LEU A 742 -30.29 -33.58 -8.65
CA LEU A 742 -31.43 -34.49 -8.71
C LEU A 742 -32.48 -33.99 -9.70
N PRO A 743 -33.34 -34.88 -10.25
CA PRO A 743 -34.50 -34.48 -11.05
C PRO A 743 -35.47 -33.57 -10.26
N ASN A 744 -36.13 -32.63 -10.95
CA ASN A 744 -37.02 -31.64 -10.32
C ASN A 744 -38.17 -32.28 -9.50
N GLU A 745 -38.78 -33.33 -10.04
CA GLU A 745 -39.88 -34.05 -9.38
C GLU A 745 -39.43 -34.65 -8.05
N GLU A 746 -38.27 -35.30 -8.03
CA GLU A 746 -37.69 -35.90 -6.81
C GLU A 746 -37.33 -34.85 -5.76
N VAL A 747 -36.74 -33.71 -6.19
CA VAL A 747 -36.44 -32.60 -5.28
C VAL A 747 -37.72 -32.07 -4.66
N ARG A 748 -38.77 -31.84 -5.45
CA ARG A 748 -40.04 -31.30 -4.96
C ARG A 748 -40.77 -32.27 -4.03
N THR A 749 -40.78 -33.56 -4.33
CA THR A 749 -41.37 -34.59 -3.44
C THR A 749 -40.66 -34.64 -2.09
N GLN A 750 -39.33 -34.55 -2.07
CA GLN A 750 -38.57 -34.60 -0.81
C GLN A 750 -38.69 -33.30 0.02
N LEU A 751 -39.06 -32.17 -0.59
CA LEU A 751 -39.28 -30.92 0.14
C LEU A 751 -40.53 -30.95 1.03
N ASP A 752 -41.47 -31.86 0.76
CA ASP A 752 -42.68 -32.04 1.57
C ASP A 752 -42.39 -32.66 2.96
N ASP A 753 -41.24 -33.34 3.14
CA ASP A 753 -40.92 -34.12 4.34
C ASP A 753 -40.14 -33.35 5.44
N VAL A 754 -39.86 -32.05 5.27
CA VAL A 754 -39.13 -31.14 6.21
C VAL A 754 -37.71 -31.61 6.62
N GLN A 755 -37.27 -32.79 6.18
CA GLN A 755 -35.93 -33.34 6.40
C GLN A 755 -35.04 -33.05 5.17
N TYR A 756 -34.11 -32.10 5.31
CA TYR A 756 -33.26 -31.65 4.20
C TYR A 756 -31.98 -32.46 4.00
N SER A 757 -31.55 -33.26 4.98
CA SER A 757 -30.29 -34.02 4.90
C SER A 757 -30.19 -34.95 3.67
N PRO A 758 -31.24 -35.71 3.28
CA PRO A 758 -31.18 -36.54 2.08
C PRO A 758 -30.94 -35.72 0.80
N LEU A 759 -31.55 -34.54 0.69
CA LEU A 759 -31.34 -33.63 -0.44
C LEU A 759 -29.91 -33.06 -0.47
N PHE A 760 -29.32 -32.80 0.71
CA PHE A 760 -27.98 -32.24 0.84
C PHE A 760 -26.86 -33.19 0.37
N GLU A 761 -27.11 -34.51 0.34
CA GLU A 761 -26.18 -35.48 -0.27
C GLU A 761 -25.95 -35.23 -1.78
N TYR A 762 -26.92 -34.59 -2.43
CA TYR A 762 -26.87 -34.25 -3.85
C TYR A 762 -26.46 -32.80 -4.11
N ASP A 763 -26.15 -32.03 -3.06
CA ASP A 763 -25.67 -30.66 -3.18
C ASP A 763 -24.28 -30.62 -3.84
N GLN A 764 -24.16 -29.84 -4.92
CA GLN A 764 -22.92 -29.75 -5.70
C GLN A 764 -21.79 -29.05 -4.94
N LEU A 765 -22.07 -28.08 -4.06
CA LEU A 765 -21.02 -27.40 -3.28
C LEU A 765 -20.45 -28.35 -2.24
N ASN A 766 -21.31 -29.06 -1.51
CA ASN A 766 -20.93 -30.07 -0.53
C ASN A 766 -20.01 -31.12 -1.18
N LYS A 767 -20.38 -31.66 -2.35
CA LYS A 767 -19.53 -32.58 -3.11
C LYS A 767 -18.18 -31.95 -3.48
N GLN A 768 -18.15 -30.70 -3.95
CA GLN A 768 -16.92 -30.01 -4.36
C GLN A 768 -15.99 -29.67 -3.19
N MET A 769 -16.54 -29.35 -2.01
CA MET A 769 -15.78 -29.12 -0.79
C MET A 769 -15.23 -30.44 -0.22
N ALA A 770 -16.04 -31.49 -0.22
CA ALA A 770 -15.64 -32.83 0.25
C ALA A 770 -14.48 -33.42 -0.59
N THR A 771 -14.44 -33.16 -1.90
CA THR A 771 -13.31 -33.57 -2.76
C THR A 771 -12.12 -32.60 -2.72
N GLY A 772 -12.24 -31.47 -2.01
CA GLY A 772 -11.19 -30.45 -1.91
C GLY A 772 -10.98 -29.61 -3.18
N GLU A 773 -11.89 -29.68 -4.15
CA GLU A 773 -11.76 -28.96 -5.43
C GLU A 773 -12.08 -27.47 -5.26
N SER A 774 -13.17 -27.14 -4.58
CA SER A 774 -13.61 -25.77 -4.34
C SER A 774 -13.65 -25.46 -2.85
N PHE A 775 -13.19 -24.27 -2.45
CA PHE A 775 -13.15 -23.82 -1.05
C PHE A 775 -12.46 -24.81 -0.08
N PRO A 776 -11.24 -25.28 -0.37
CA PRO A 776 -10.53 -26.18 0.53
C PRO A 776 -10.29 -25.50 1.89
N TYR A 777 -10.45 -26.30 2.96
CA TYR A 777 -10.31 -25.89 4.36
C TYR A 777 -11.39 -24.93 4.90
N PHE A 778 -12.33 -24.46 4.06
CA PHE A 778 -13.45 -23.70 4.57
C PHE A 778 -14.46 -24.62 5.23
N ASP A 779 -15.08 -24.13 6.30
CA ASP A 779 -16.15 -24.79 7.03
C ASP A 779 -17.51 -24.16 6.66
N GLU A 780 -18.52 -25.01 6.53
CA GLU A 780 -19.93 -24.65 6.42
C GLU A 780 -20.72 -25.36 7.54
N MET A 781 -21.51 -24.62 8.31
CA MET A 781 -22.40 -25.23 9.29
C MET A 781 -23.51 -26.04 8.60
N ALA A 782 -23.99 -27.09 9.26
CA ALA A 782 -25.07 -27.92 8.72
C ALA A 782 -26.33 -27.09 8.38
N ILE A 783 -26.87 -27.31 7.18
CA ILE A 783 -28.03 -26.57 6.67
C ILE A 783 -29.32 -27.26 7.14
N ASN A 784 -30.09 -26.52 7.94
CA ASN A 784 -31.37 -26.97 8.50
C ASN A 784 -32.56 -26.12 8.00
N PHE A 785 -32.38 -25.44 6.87
CA PHE A 785 -33.38 -24.59 6.23
C PHE A 785 -33.61 -25.01 4.76
N PRO A 786 -34.80 -24.74 4.18
CA PRO A 786 -35.12 -25.19 2.82
C PRO A 786 -34.26 -24.50 1.75
N PRO A 787 -34.18 -25.05 0.52
CA PRO A 787 -33.53 -24.40 -0.61
C PRO A 787 -33.97 -22.95 -0.79
N THR A 788 -32.99 -22.05 -0.92
CA THR A 788 -33.20 -20.60 -0.94
C THR A 788 -33.53 -20.05 -2.32
N TYR A 789 -33.42 -20.88 -3.35
CA TYR A 789 -33.73 -20.60 -4.75
C TYR A 789 -34.56 -21.77 -5.31
N LYS A 790 -35.47 -21.61 -6.27
CA LYS A 790 -35.95 -20.38 -6.90
C LYS A 790 -37.43 -20.20 -6.60
N PHE A 791 -37.83 -19.04 -6.11
CA PHE A 791 -39.22 -18.74 -5.76
C PHE A 791 -39.94 -17.88 -6.80
N ASP A 792 -41.26 -18.03 -6.89
CA ASP A 792 -42.10 -17.02 -7.50
C ASP A 792 -42.12 -15.78 -6.59
N ARG A 793 -41.74 -14.62 -7.14
CA ARG A 793 -41.57 -13.38 -6.36
C ARG A 793 -42.85 -13.03 -5.58
N GLY A 794 -42.70 -12.65 -4.32
CA GLY A 794 -43.78 -12.31 -3.40
C GLY A 794 -44.45 -13.51 -2.73
N THR A 795 -44.00 -14.74 -2.99
CA THR A 795 -44.63 -15.97 -2.51
C THR A 795 -43.64 -16.91 -1.81
N ASP A 796 -44.16 -18.01 -1.27
CA ASP A 796 -43.36 -19.14 -0.76
C ASP A 796 -43.39 -20.33 -1.73
N THR A 797 -43.91 -20.12 -2.94
CA THR A 797 -44.03 -21.14 -3.98
C THR A 797 -42.76 -21.18 -4.83
N TYR A 798 -42.17 -22.37 -4.99
CA TYR A 798 -41.03 -22.57 -5.89
C TYR A 798 -41.44 -22.46 -7.37
N ASP A 799 -40.53 -21.94 -8.20
CA ASP A 799 -40.69 -21.51 -9.60
C ASP A 799 -41.76 -22.30 -10.38
N THR A 800 -42.86 -21.64 -10.72
CA THR A 800 -43.96 -22.19 -11.54
C THR A 800 -43.90 -21.75 -13.00
N SER A 801 -42.88 -20.99 -13.40
CA SER A 801 -42.69 -20.59 -14.80
C SER A 801 -42.42 -21.78 -15.71
N ASP A 802 -42.51 -21.57 -17.03
CA ASP A 802 -42.21 -22.59 -18.05
C ASP A 802 -40.80 -23.21 -17.92
N LYS A 803 -39.88 -22.52 -17.23
CA LYS A 803 -38.51 -23.00 -16.99
C LYS A 803 -38.41 -23.96 -15.80
N GLN A 804 -39.40 -23.96 -14.91
CA GLN A 804 -39.51 -24.76 -13.68
C GLN A 804 -38.14 -25.08 -13.06
N ARG A 805 -37.40 -24.06 -12.66
CA ARG A 805 -36.06 -24.26 -12.10
C ARG A 805 -36.15 -25.14 -10.85
N ILE A 806 -35.22 -26.09 -10.75
CA ILE A 806 -35.08 -26.99 -9.61
C ILE A 806 -34.69 -26.17 -8.38
N PRO A 807 -35.38 -26.34 -7.23
CA PRO A 807 -34.97 -25.73 -5.99
C PRO A 807 -33.50 -26.07 -5.64
N ALA A 808 -32.75 -25.08 -5.16
CA ALA A 808 -31.35 -25.25 -4.78
C ALA A 808 -30.96 -24.26 -3.67
N TRP A 809 -29.96 -24.64 -2.90
CA TRP A 809 -29.29 -23.71 -2.00
C TRP A 809 -28.14 -23.02 -2.71
N THR A 810 -28.47 -21.92 -3.37
CA THR A 810 -27.50 -21.11 -4.10
C THR A 810 -26.73 -20.16 -3.19
N ASP A 811 -27.37 -19.70 -2.11
CA ASP A 811 -26.90 -18.67 -1.19
C ASP A 811 -26.21 -19.33 0.02
N ARG A 812 -24.91 -19.07 0.21
CA ARG A 812 -24.02 -19.85 1.08
C ARG A 812 -23.13 -18.97 1.94
N ILE A 813 -22.74 -19.47 3.12
CA ILE A 813 -21.85 -18.77 4.07
C ILE A 813 -20.78 -19.75 4.51
N LEU A 814 -19.54 -19.47 4.12
CA LEU A 814 -18.37 -20.26 4.46
C LEU A 814 -17.44 -19.45 5.35
N SER A 815 -16.70 -20.12 6.23
CA SER A 815 -15.70 -19.48 7.08
C SER A 815 -14.39 -20.26 7.14
N LEU A 816 -13.28 -19.57 7.42
CA LEU A 816 -11.97 -20.18 7.59
C LEU A 816 -11.16 -19.38 8.61
N ALA A 817 -10.81 -20.00 9.74
CA ALA A 817 -9.83 -19.50 10.68
C ALA A 817 -8.45 -20.12 10.37
N ARG A 818 -7.45 -19.28 10.12
CA ARG A 818 -6.07 -19.71 9.77
C ARG A 818 -5.09 -19.51 10.91
N SER A 819 -5.37 -18.56 11.80
CA SER A 819 -4.48 -18.18 12.89
C SER A 819 -4.76 -18.99 14.14
N LYS A 820 -3.70 -19.40 14.83
CA LYS A 820 -3.81 -20.03 16.16
C LYS A 820 -4.38 -19.08 17.23
N ASN A 821 -4.35 -17.77 16.96
CA ASN A 821 -4.85 -16.72 17.84
C ASN A 821 -6.35 -16.44 17.65
N VAL A 822 -7.04 -17.23 16.81
CA VAL A 822 -8.47 -17.08 16.54
C VAL A 822 -9.15 -18.43 16.71
N GLU A 823 -9.99 -18.54 17.73
CA GLU A 823 -10.94 -19.64 17.86
C GLU A 823 -12.30 -19.16 17.34
N LEU A 824 -12.66 -19.61 16.12
CA LEU A 824 -13.92 -19.25 15.48
C LEU A 824 -14.93 -20.39 15.61
N LYS A 825 -16.15 -20.07 16.05
CA LYS A 825 -17.26 -21.00 16.11
C LYS A 825 -18.51 -20.39 15.49
N GLN A 826 -19.07 -21.04 14.47
CA GLN A 826 -20.39 -20.69 13.97
C GLN A 826 -21.45 -21.21 14.95
N MET A 827 -22.25 -20.29 15.48
CA MET A 827 -23.29 -20.57 16.48
C MET A 827 -24.63 -20.83 15.83
N GLU A 828 -24.93 -20.11 14.74
CA GLU A 828 -26.20 -20.22 14.02
C GLU A 828 -26.00 -20.15 12.51
N TYR A 829 -26.91 -20.81 11.79
CA TYR A 829 -26.99 -20.76 10.34
C TYR A 829 -28.45 -20.91 9.89
N GLY A 830 -29.01 -19.88 9.26
CA GLY A 830 -30.44 -19.82 8.96
C GLY A 830 -30.79 -18.95 7.76
N CYS A 831 -32.08 -18.91 7.42
CA CYS A 831 -32.62 -18.03 6.39
C CYS A 831 -33.81 -17.21 6.92
N ALA A 832 -33.96 -15.97 6.47
CA ALA A 832 -35.12 -15.14 6.79
C ALA A 832 -36.24 -15.41 5.76
N TYR A 833 -37.07 -16.41 6.06
CA TYR A 833 -38.05 -16.96 5.12
C TYR A 833 -39.21 -16.00 4.81
N ASP A 834 -39.51 -15.09 5.73
CA ASP A 834 -40.57 -14.09 5.66
C ASP A 834 -40.28 -12.95 4.68
N ILE A 835 -39.02 -12.78 4.24
CA ILE A 835 -38.63 -11.82 3.21
C ILE A 835 -38.83 -12.46 1.83
N LYS A 836 -39.75 -11.90 1.01
CA LYS A 836 -40.25 -12.56 -0.22
C LYS A 836 -40.14 -11.75 -1.51
N PHE A 837 -39.52 -10.57 -1.50
CA PHE A 837 -39.53 -9.71 -2.70
C PHE A 837 -38.64 -10.22 -3.84
N SER A 838 -37.62 -11.01 -3.51
CA SER A 838 -36.72 -11.67 -4.47
C SER A 838 -37.22 -13.08 -4.80
N ASP A 839 -36.67 -13.69 -5.85
CA ASP A 839 -36.77 -15.12 -6.11
C ASP A 839 -35.77 -15.96 -5.29
N HIS A 840 -34.97 -15.28 -4.46
CA HIS A 840 -34.14 -15.88 -3.42
C HIS A 840 -34.67 -15.55 -2.02
N LYS A 841 -34.22 -16.32 -1.01
CA LYS A 841 -34.38 -16.01 0.42
C LYS A 841 -33.04 -15.60 1.03
N PRO A 842 -32.98 -14.55 1.87
CA PRO A 842 -31.74 -14.12 2.51
C PRO A 842 -31.25 -15.15 3.54
N VAL A 843 -29.93 -15.35 3.59
CA VAL A 843 -29.24 -16.29 4.49
C VAL A 843 -28.39 -15.52 5.49
N TYR A 844 -28.27 -16.01 6.71
CA TYR A 844 -27.42 -15.43 7.76
C TYR A 844 -26.68 -16.51 8.54
N GLY A 845 -25.52 -16.13 9.09
CA GLY A 845 -24.74 -16.93 10.01
C GLY A 845 -24.18 -16.06 11.14
N ILE A 846 -24.24 -16.57 12.37
CA ILE A 846 -23.76 -15.87 13.56
C ILE A 846 -22.56 -16.63 14.10
N PHE A 847 -21.47 -15.91 14.36
CA PHE A 847 -20.19 -16.45 14.76
C PHE A 847 -19.75 -15.85 16.09
N HIS A 848 -19.19 -16.70 16.93
CA HIS A 848 -18.42 -16.31 18.09
C HIS A 848 -16.94 -16.50 17.79
N ALA A 849 -16.16 -15.42 17.87
CA ALA A 849 -14.72 -15.45 17.69
C ALA A 849 -14.03 -15.05 18.99
N LYS A 850 -13.24 -15.96 19.55
CA LYS A 850 -12.36 -15.67 20.68
C LYS A 850 -10.98 -15.35 20.12
N LEU A 851 -10.53 -14.11 20.37
CA LEU A 851 -9.35 -13.51 19.76
C LEU A 851 -8.26 -13.30 20.81
N ASP A 852 -7.07 -13.80 20.52
CA ASP A 852 -5.88 -13.52 21.31
C ASP A 852 -5.13 -12.32 20.71
N ILE A 853 -5.28 -11.16 21.35
CA ILE A 853 -4.77 -9.87 20.88
C ILE A 853 -3.50 -9.51 21.65
N ALA A 854 -2.43 -9.17 20.93
CA ALA A 854 -1.18 -8.74 21.56
C ALA A 854 -1.27 -7.29 22.06
N ASP A 855 -0.99 -7.06 23.34
CA ASP A 855 -0.66 -5.75 23.91
C ASP A 855 0.70 -5.30 23.35
N GLN A 856 0.63 -4.39 22.39
CA GLN A 856 1.79 -3.85 21.69
C GLN A 856 2.79 -3.15 22.63
N THR A 857 2.32 -2.59 23.75
CA THR A 857 3.20 -1.89 24.70
C THR A 857 4.07 -2.89 25.44
N ILE A 858 3.46 -3.95 25.97
CA ILE A 858 4.19 -5.01 26.70
C ILE A 858 5.06 -5.80 25.72
N MET A 859 4.52 -6.16 24.55
CA MET A 859 5.27 -6.86 23.50
C MET A 859 6.51 -6.07 23.08
N SER A 860 6.38 -4.76 22.82
CA SER A 860 7.50 -3.91 22.43
C SER A 860 8.55 -3.78 23.56
N GLN A 861 8.13 -3.74 24.83
CA GLN A 861 9.06 -3.74 25.96
C GLN A 861 9.87 -5.04 26.04
N ILE A 862 9.21 -6.20 25.87
CA ILE A 862 9.87 -7.51 25.87
C ILE A 862 10.77 -7.66 24.63
N GLU A 863 10.29 -7.26 23.45
CA GLU A 863 11.05 -7.26 22.19
C GLU A 863 12.37 -6.50 22.38
N LYS A 864 12.28 -5.29 22.94
CA LYS A 864 13.45 -4.46 23.21
C LYS A 864 14.42 -5.12 24.20
N GLN A 865 13.93 -5.70 25.29
CA GLN A 865 14.77 -6.40 26.28
C GLN A 865 15.49 -7.62 25.67
N LEU A 866 14.78 -8.42 24.86
CA LEU A 866 15.33 -9.58 24.18
C LEU A 866 16.38 -9.17 23.14
N TYR A 867 16.08 -8.13 22.36
CA TYR A 867 16.98 -7.60 21.34
C TYR A 867 18.28 -7.09 21.99
N GLU A 868 18.17 -6.28 23.05
CA GLU A 868 19.32 -5.76 23.80
C GLU A 868 20.17 -6.89 24.41
N SER A 869 19.52 -7.90 25.01
CA SER A 869 20.21 -9.05 25.62
C SER A 869 20.96 -9.90 24.58
N ARG A 870 20.28 -10.27 23.49
CA ARG A 870 20.87 -11.11 22.44
C ARG A 870 22.02 -10.40 21.73
N LYS A 871 21.92 -9.09 21.58
CA LYS A 871 22.96 -8.28 20.97
C LYS A 871 24.24 -8.21 21.79
N VAL A 872 24.15 -8.16 23.12
CA VAL A 872 25.34 -8.24 24.00
C VAL A 872 26.04 -9.60 23.84
N GLU A 873 25.29 -10.69 23.76
CA GLU A 873 25.85 -12.03 23.48
C GLU A 873 26.54 -12.10 22.11
N PHE A 874 25.92 -11.52 21.06
CA PHE A 874 26.43 -11.56 19.69
C PHE A 874 27.66 -10.65 19.46
N LEU A 875 27.71 -9.49 20.12
CA LEU A 875 28.90 -8.62 20.12
C LEU A 875 30.07 -9.27 20.89
N GLY A 876 29.79 -10.12 21.89
CA GLY A 876 30.79 -10.92 22.60
C GLY A 876 31.32 -12.11 21.81
N VAL A 877 30.59 -12.58 20.80
CA VAL A 877 30.93 -13.73 19.96
C VAL A 877 30.90 -13.31 18.48
N ASN A 878 31.94 -12.58 18.05
CA ASN A 878 32.41 -12.46 16.66
C ASN A 878 31.32 -12.55 15.55
N SER A 879 30.81 -11.37 15.17
CA SER A 879 29.74 -11.12 14.19
C SER A 879 29.99 -11.68 12.78
N LEU A 880 28.97 -11.52 11.92
CA LEU A 880 28.93 -11.74 10.47
C LEU A 880 30.14 -11.22 9.66
N VAL A 881 30.92 -10.32 10.24
CA VAL A 881 32.28 -9.94 9.82
C VAL A 881 33.20 -11.15 9.58
N LEU A 882 33.04 -12.22 10.35
CA LEU A 882 33.81 -13.47 10.26
C LEU A 882 33.05 -14.60 9.56
N ALA A 883 31.73 -14.50 9.43
CA ALA A 883 30.92 -15.50 8.74
C ALA A 883 31.01 -15.34 7.21
N GLN A 884 32.05 -15.92 6.62
CA GLN A 884 32.14 -16.14 5.17
C GLN A 884 31.03 -17.09 4.65
N ASN A 885 30.32 -17.80 5.54
CA ASN A 885 29.39 -18.89 5.19
C ASN A 885 27.97 -18.69 5.75
N ILE A 886 27.36 -17.52 5.56
CA ILE A 886 25.91 -17.36 5.84
C ILE A 886 25.06 -18.24 4.92
N ASN A 887 25.61 -18.67 3.77
CA ASN A 887 24.81 -19.43 2.81
C ASN A 887 24.43 -20.85 3.24
N GLU A 888 25.07 -21.49 4.22
CA GLU A 888 24.78 -22.92 4.47
C GLU A 888 24.87 -23.40 5.93
N SER A 889 25.23 -22.55 6.91
CA SER A 889 25.55 -23.05 8.27
C SER A 889 24.78 -22.43 9.44
N THR A 890 23.98 -21.38 9.23
CA THR A 890 23.18 -20.76 10.30
C THR A 890 21.77 -21.34 10.43
N PHE A 891 21.37 -22.25 9.54
CA PHE A 891 20.10 -22.98 9.65
C PHE A 891 20.24 -24.12 10.66
N LEU A 892 20.36 -23.74 11.93
CA LEU A 892 20.12 -24.69 13.01
C LEU A 892 18.65 -25.08 12.94
N LEU A 893 18.38 -26.38 12.84
CA LEU A 893 17.08 -26.93 13.18
C LEU A 893 16.68 -26.45 14.58
N PRO A 894 15.40 -26.44 14.95
CA PRO A 894 14.91 -25.98 16.27
C PRO A 894 15.60 -26.60 17.49
N HIS A 895 16.45 -27.61 17.29
CA HIS A 895 17.18 -28.37 18.30
C HIS A 895 18.71 -28.14 18.25
N GLY A 896 19.21 -27.16 17.49
CA GLY A 896 20.63 -26.81 17.46
C GLY A 896 21.53 -27.73 16.60
N LEU A 897 20.97 -28.46 15.63
CA LEU A 897 21.72 -29.29 14.67
C LEU A 897 21.61 -28.72 13.24
N PRO A 898 22.68 -28.78 12.42
CA PRO A 898 22.62 -28.36 11.02
C PRO A 898 21.76 -29.32 10.16
N ALA A 899 21.20 -28.80 9.06
CA ALA A 899 20.40 -29.60 8.13
C ALA A 899 21.20 -30.77 7.49
N PRO A 900 20.54 -31.92 7.18
CA PRO A 900 21.20 -33.02 6.48
C PRO A 900 21.71 -32.56 5.11
N SER A 901 22.93 -32.93 4.72
CA SER A 901 23.52 -32.56 3.44
C SER A 901 22.65 -33.05 2.27
N GLY A 902 21.98 -32.12 1.57
CA GLY A 902 21.27 -32.38 0.33
C GLY A 902 22.23 -32.56 -0.84
N LYS A 903 21.80 -33.33 -1.86
CA LYS A 903 22.57 -33.79 -3.04
C LYS A 903 23.24 -32.70 -3.91
N THR A 904 23.15 -31.42 -3.55
CA THR A 904 23.49 -30.28 -4.42
C THR A 904 24.90 -29.72 -4.23
N THR A 905 25.59 -29.98 -3.12
CA THR A 905 26.90 -29.34 -2.85
C THR A 905 28.10 -30.29 -2.91
N GLY A 906 27.88 -31.61 -2.87
CA GLY A 906 28.96 -32.62 -2.99
C GLY A 906 29.97 -32.64 -1.83
N SER A 907 30.01 -31.62 -0.97
CA SER A 907 30.88 -31.51 0.19
C SER A 907 30.14 -31.94 1.45
N ARG A 908 30.75 -32.87 2.20
CA ARG A 908 30.24 -33.37 3.49
C ARG A 908 31.02 -32.69 4.59
N TRP A 909 30.37 -31.82 5.36
CA TRP A 909 31.00 -30.99 6.40
C TRP A 909 31.69 -31.80 7.52
N TRP A 910 31.30 -33.06 7.71
CA TRP A 910 31.91 -33.96 8.69
C TRP A 910 33.20 -34.64 8.19
N ILE A 911 33.68 -34.31 6.98
CA ILE A 911 34.96 -34.78 6.44
C ILE A 911 35.91 -33.58 6.36
N PRO A 912 37.00 -33.54 7.14
CA PRO A 912 38.03 -32.51 7.02
C PRO A 912 38.54 -32.43 5.58
N GLY A 913 38.43 -31.26 4.95
CA GLY A 913 38.90 -30.99 3.58
C GLY A 913 37.87 -31.21 2.46
N GLY A 914 36.64 -31.66 2.74
CA GLY A 914 35.53 -31.62 1.78
C GLY A 914 35.66 -32.49 0.52
N VAL A 915 36.65 -33.39 0.44
CA VAL A 915 36.84 -34.26 -0.73
C VAL A 915 36.05 -35.57 -0.56
N ALA A 916 35.32 -35.97 -1.60
CA ALA A 916 34.58 -37.22 -1.65
C ALA A 916 35.53 -38.43 -1.63
N GLY A 917 35.81 -38.98 -0.45
CA GLY A 917 36.51 -40.26 -0.31
C GLY A 917 35.53 -41.43 -0.32
N LYS A 918 35.49 -42.23 -1.39
CA LYS A 918 34.93 -43.59 -1.31
C LYS A 918 35.85 -44.42 -0.42
N ILE A 919 35.46 -44.66 0.83
CA ILE A 919 36.11 -45.69 1.66
C ILE A 919 35.69 -47.05 1.10
N LYS A 920 36.63 -47.74 0.44
CA LYS A 920 36.44 -49.13 0.03
C LYS A 920 36.77 -50.01 1.25
N VAL A 921 35.75 -50.40 2.01
CA VAL A 921 35.90 -51.37 3.09
C VAL A 921 36.10 -52.75 2.44
N ARG A 922 37.23 -53.42 2.71
CA ARG A 922 37.49 -54.79 2.26
C ARG A 922 37.00 -55.76 3.32
N PHE A 923 36.21 -56.75 2.93
CA PHE A 923 35.75 -57.83 3.79
C PHE A 923 36.42 -59.12 3.28
N PRO A 924 37.47 -59.62 3.95
CA PRO A 924 38.23 -60.78 3.48
C PRO A 924 37.36 -62.00 3.18
N GLU A 925 36.27 -62.22 3.93
CA GLU A 925 35.37 -63.35 3.71
C GLU A 925 34.56 -63.22 2.41
N LEU A 926 34.06 -62.02 2.08
CA LEU A 926 33.31 -61.74 0.83
C LEU A 926 34.22 -61.64 -0.40
N ASP A 927 35.41 -61.05 -0.23
CA ASP A 927 36.37 -60.83 -1.31
C ASP A 927 36.96 -62.14 -1.85
N SER A 928 36.85 -63.24 -1.09
CA SER A 928 37.23 -64.60 -1.51
C SER A 928 36.28 -65.22 -2.53
N GLY A 929 35.04 -64.72 -2.63
CA GLY A 929 33.98 -65.28 -3.47
C GLY A 929 33.32 -66.55 -2.92
N GLU A 930 33.79 -67.09 -1.79
CA GLU A 930 33.20 -68.27 -1.14
C GLU A 930 31.94 -67.96 -0.32
N TYR A 931 31.80 -66.72 0.15
CA TYR A 931 30.71 -66.28 1.01
C TYR A 931 29.92 -65.14 0.34
N ILE A 932 28.64 -65.07 0.66
CA ILE A 932 27.73 -63.98 0.28
C ILE A 932 27.07 -63.40 1.53
N VAL A 933 26.62 -62.15 1.46
CA VAL A 933 25.78 -61.56 2.51
C VAL A 933 24.52 -62.40 2.64
N ASN A 934 24.16 -62.77 3.88
CA ASN A 934 22.99 -63.60 4.14
C ASN A 934 21.71 -62.85 3.71
N PRO A 935 20.97 -63.33 2.68
CA PRO A 935 19.78 -62.64 2.19
C PRO A 935 18.61 -62.69 3.19
N ARG A 936 18.73 -63.47 4.27
CA ARG A 936 17.73 -63.53 5.36
C ARG A 936 17.92 -62.45 6.43
N LEU A 937 18.94 -61.61 6.32
CA LEU A 937 19.11 -60.49 7.24
C LEU A 937 17.91 -59.52 7.17
N PRO A 938 17.51 -58.91 8.30
CA PRO A 938 16.45 -57.91 8.31
C PRO A 938 16.80 -56.72 7.40
N PRO A 939 15.82 -56.08 6.74
CA PRO A 939 16.06 -54.90 5.90
C PRO A 939 16.68 -53.72 6.67
N ASN A 940 16.43 -53.66 7.99
CA ASN A 940 17.02 -52.69 8.88
C ASN A 940 18.22 -53.32 9.61
N PRO A 941 19.46 -52.84 9.38
CA PRO A 941 20.68 -53.42 9.96
C PRO A 941 20.81 -53.22 11.48
N PHE A 942 19.92 -52.45 12.10
CA PHE A 942 19.89 -52.26 13.56
C PHE A 942 18.86 -53.17 14.26
N THR A 943 18.10 -53.96 13.51
CA THR A 943 17.19 -54.98 14.07
C THR A 943 18.02 -56.16 14.57
N LYS A 944 17.91 -56.48 15.86
CA LYS A 944 18.60 -57.65 16.44
C LYS A 944 18.13 -58.93 15.72
N THR A 945 19.08 -59.70 15.21
CA THR A 945 18.85 -60.97 14.53
C THR A 945 19.85 -62.02 15.02
N THR A 946 19.47 -63.29 14.92
CA THR A 946 20.35 -64.45 15.16
C THR A 946 20.92 -65.03 13.87
N GLU A 947 20.53 -64.48 12.72
CA GLU A 947 21.08 -64.85 11.41
C GLU A 947 22.54 -64.39 11.29
N GLU A 948 23.42 -65.24 10.76
CA GLU A 948 24.80 -64.87 10.49
C GLU A 948 24.88 -63.84 9.35
N ASP A 949 25.83 -62.90 9.43
CA ASP A 949 25.97 -61.81 8.45
C ASP A 949 26.38 -62.31 7.04
N PHE A 950 27.15 -63.40 6.99
CA PHE A 950 27.64 -64.02 5.75
C PHE A 950 27.40 -65.52 5.74
N ILE A 951 26.95 -66.06 4.61
CA ILE A 951 26.75 -67.51 4.41
C ILE A 951 27.57 -68.01 3.22
N LYS A 952 27.99 -69.27 3.24
CA LYS A 952 28.67 -69.87 2.09
C LYS A 952 27.76 -69.89 0.86
N LYS A 953 28.33 -69.58 -0.29
CA LYS A 953 27.62 -69.60 -1.57
C LYS A 953 27.15 -71.03 -1.88
N PRO A 954 25.85 -71.27 -2.12
CA PRO A 954 25.36 -72.61 -2.46
C PRO A 954 26.01 -73.10 -3.77
N THR A 955 26.64 -74.28 -3.74
CA THR A 955 27.12 -74.96 -4.95
C THR A 955 25.95 -75.52 -5.73
N GLU A 956 25.72 -75.01 -6.94
CA GLU A 956 24.74 -75.56 -7.88
C GLU A 956 25.07 -77.02 -8.22
N SER A 957 24.22 -77.95 -7.80
CA SER A 957 24.24 -79.33 -8.28
C SER A 957 23.63 -79.38 -9.68
N ASN A 958 24.47 -79.54 -10.70
CA ASN A 958 24.04 -79.82 -12.07
C ASN A 958 23.56 -81.28 -12.19
N GLY A 959 22.37 -81.48 -12.77
CA GLY A 959 22.07 -82.67 -13.60
C GLY A 959 20.91 -83.57 -13.17
N VAL A 960 19.72 -83.26 -13.71
CA VAL A 960 18.72 -84.13 -14.40
C VAL A 960 18.74 -85.67 -14.18
N GLU A 961 17.56 -86.23 -13.84
CA GLU A 961 16.95 -87.50 -14.33
C GLU A 961 15.40 -87.33 -14.16
N THR A 962 14.58 -87.31 -15.23
CA THR A 962 13.66 -88.41 -15.71
C THR A 962 12.92 -89.11 -14.57
N ASP A 963 11.58 -89.09 -14.41
CA ASP A 963 10.44 -89.22 -15.34
C ASP A 963 9.26 -88.30 -14.98
#